data_AF-A0A932MQ45-F1
#
_entry.id   AF-A0A932MQ45-F1
#
_cell.length_a   1.000
_cell.length_b   1.000
_cell.length_c   1.000
_cell.angle_alpha   90.00
_cell.angle_beta   90.00
_cell.angle_gamma   90.00
#
_symmetry.space_group_name_H-M   'P 1'
#
loop_
_entity.id
_entity.type
_entity.pdbx_description
1 polymer ?
#
loop_
_entity_poly.entity_id
_entity_poly.type
_entity_poly.pdbx_seq_one_letter_code
_entity_poly.pdbx_strand_id
1 'polypeptide(L)'
;MKRLAIFLLLCTALFPQLNAQRQQVNFDRGWSFSFGHAADPARDYNYSIANIFSKSGAAPATAIDPRYDDSHWRKLDLPHDWAVELPFVRKENFDVMAHGYKPVGGLFPETSIGWYRKHFTVARADSGLRFQLQFDGIFRDADCWINGFYLGPNQSGYLGVDFDITDFISYDKDNVVVVRANATQYEGWFYEGAGIYRHVWLNRFNNTHITPHGVFAYSSVNGNQSVITVETTVANQSPERTGCSVFTYITDRGGKKLAQAKEQVLALPVNGSSVVKQSLVIAGARKWSLDDPYLYRVVSVVKQGGKTVDSVKLRFGIRTIDIKPNGVFLNGEYLKLKGVNNHQDHAGLGSALPDYLQYYRISLLKRMGANAYRTSHHAPSPGLLDACDSLGMLVMDEQRLLNSGPEYMSQFERLIRRDRNRPSVFIWSIGNEEGWIHSNSTGKRIARTFIAKQKELDPARTCTYAADLGNVYNGVNEVIPVRSFNYRQSAVADYHRDHPGQPIIGTEMGSTVTTRGIYRKDTIRGYVPDQDITAPWWASKAEDWWTLAATNDYWLGGFIWTGFDYRGEPTPYQWPNINSHFGVMDMCGFPKNIYYYYKSWWTDEDVLHISPHWNWKEKAPGWNKKQGDPVDVWVNTNADNAELFLNGKSLGKKEMPRNSHLNWTVPYEPGTLEAVAYKKGKRLTSKVETTGLPVEVVVTPYKTTILADGKDATVLNITVLDREGREVPDADNLVRFTIEGDGKIIGVGNGDPSSHEPDKCEEGAWQRTLFNGKCQVILQAGTEPGMIKFEARATGLWSGGTDIQAISPEEVATITRNDKYKLTAAQAMKREVGKMLGADISFLPELEARGMKFSDQGVQRDAIQILKEHGFNYVRLRLFHNPAADSGYSPGKGFCDLEHTKQMAKRVKAAGMKLLLDFHYSDYWADPGKQYKPVAWKSLSFENLLSEVYEYTKRVMQELKDQGTTADMVQVGNEINHGILWPEGNVSHFDKLAQLVNAGTAAVKSVDPAVIMMLHVALGGQNDESVFFIDNMLARGVHFDVIGESYYPKWHGTLEDLAYNLNDLSRRYDKDVIVVEYSQRKEAVNKIAFEVKGGRGKGTCIWEPLSTWEKFFDEKGNANSLLGLYDVISGKYINQVIPK
;
A
#
# COMPACT_ATOMS: atom_id res chain seq x y z
N MET A 1 -31.98 -4.80 -78.96
CA MET A 1 -32.45 -4.97 -77.56
C MET A 1 -31.59 -6.03 -76.88
N LYS A 2 -30.98 -5.68 -75.72
CA LYS A 2 -30.62 -6.54 -74.56
C LYS A 2 -29.49 -7.59 -74.77
N ARG A 3 -28.31 -7.41 -74.13
CA ARG A 3 -27.87 -7.88 -72.76
C ARG A 3 -27.58 -9.41 -72.75
N LEU A 4 -26.56 -10.01 -72.11
CA LEU A 4 -25.72 -9.73 -70.94
C LEU A 4 -24.56 -10.80 -70.96
N ALA A 5 -23.29 -10.42 -70.84
CA ALA A 5 -22.39 -10.54 -69.66
C ALA A 5 -21.65 -11.87 -69.39
N ILE A 6 -20.35 -11.66 -69.20
CA ILE A 6 -19.23 -12.54 -68.85
C ILE A 6 -19.31 -12.96 -67.38
N PHE A 7 -19.08 -14.24 -67.07
CA PHE A 7 -18.84 -14.74 -65.71
C PHE A 7 -17.34 -15.00 -65.53
N LEU A 8 -16.65 -14.09 -64.82
CA LEU A 8 -15.32 -14.32 -64.26
C LEU A 8 -15.51 -14.71 -62.79
N LEU A 9 -15.08 -15.91 -62.40
CA LEU A 9 -15.05 -16.35 -61.02
C LEU A 9 -14.01 -15.54 -60.22
N LEU A 10 -14.49 -14.66 -59.34
CA LEU A 10 -13.73 -14.17 -58.19
C LEU A 10 -14.11 -15.03 -56.98
N CYS A 11 -13.27 -16.00 -56.64
CA CYS A 11 -13.30 -16.64 -55.33
C CYS A 11 -12.62 -15.70 -54.32
N THR A 12 -13.35 -14.72 -53.81
CA THR A 12 -12.96 -14.03 -52.57
C THR A 12 -13.28 -14.95 -51.40
N ALA A 13 -12.26 -15.64 -50.90
CA ALA A 13 -12.32 -16.28 -49.59
C ALA A 13 -12.48 -15.18 -48.52
N LEU A 14 -13.72 -14.96 -48.08
CA LEU A 14 -14.02 -14.16 -46.89
C LEU A 14 -13.54 -14.95 -45.67
N PHE A 15 -12.28 -14.76 -45.30
CA PHE A 15 -11.84 -15.11 -43.95
C PHE A 15 -12.58 -14.20 -42.96
N PRO A 16 -13.23 -14.73 -41.91
CA PRO A 16 -13.77 -13.89 -40.85
C PRO A 16 -12.59 -13.12 -40.22
N GLN A 17 -12.56 -11.80 -40.39
CA GLN A 17 -11.65 -10.94 -39.62
C GLN A 17 -12.01 -11.10 -38.14
N LEU A 18 -11.19 -11.83 -37.39
CA LEU A 18 -11.29 -11.85 -35.94
C LEU A 18 -10.99 -10.46 -35.38
N ASN A 19 -12.04 -9.83 -34.86
CA ASN A 19 -12.04 -8.54 -34.16
C ASN A 19 -11.43 -8.69 -32.75
N ALA A 20 -10.20 -9.19 -32.61
CA ALA A 20 -9.56 -9.27 -31.30
C ALA A 20 -8.85 -7.95 -31.00
N GLN A 21 -9.31 -7.19 -30.00
CA GLN A 21 -8.52 -6.10 -29.42
C GLN A 21 -7.29 -6.67 -28.71
N ARG A 22 -6.25 -5.85 -28.52
CA ARG A 22 -5.07 -6.23 -27.74
C ARG A 22 -5.47 -6.78 -26.37
N GLN A 23 -4.81 -7.86 -25.98
CA GLN A 23 -4.90 -8.44 -24.66
C GLN A 23 -3.50 -8.62 -24.09
N GLN A 24 -3.37 -8.32 -22.80
CA GLN A 24 -2.21 -8.64 -21.98
C GLN A 24 -2.71 -9.60 -20.91
N VAL A 25 -2.34 -10.87 -21.04
CA VAL A 25 -2.80 -11.93 -20.14
C VAL A 25 -1.68 -12.23 -19.17
N ASN A 26 -1.96 -12.14 -17.87
CA ASN A 26 -1.00 -12.56 -16.86
C ASN A 26 -0.73 -14.06 -17.01
N PHE A 27 0.54 -14.43 -17.10
CA PHE A 27 0.99 -15.75 -17.49
C PHE A 27 1.72 -16.47 -16.35
N ASP A 28 1.48 -16.03 -15.10
CA ASP A 28 2.21 -16.49 -13.93
C ASP A 28 1.78 -17.84 -13.39
N ARG A 29 0.54 -18.27 -13.64
CA ARG A 29 0.02 -19.48 -13.01
C ARG A 29 0.51 -20.77 -13.66
N GLY A 30 0.68 -21.84 -12.90
CA GLY A 30 0.86 -23.20 -13.44
C GLY A 30 2.18 -23.43 -14.17
N TRP A 31 3.29 -22.97 -13.59
CA TRP A 31 4.63 -23.32 -14.03
C TRP A 31 5.13 -24.58 -13.32
N SER A 32 6.04 -25.29 -13.97
CA SER A 32 6.89 -26.33 -13.40
C SER A 32 8.26 -25.73 -13.08
N PHE A 33 8.87 -26.12 -11.97
CA PHE A 33 10.20 -25.72 -11.56
C PHE A 33 11.06 -26.92 -11.14
N SER A 34 12.34 -26.89 -11.52
CA SER A 34 13.37 -27.74 -10.97
C SER A 34 14.71 -27.01 -10.91
N PHE A 35 15.53 -27.37 -9.92
CA PHE A 35 16.95 -27.03 -9.96
C PHE A 35 17.65 -27.74 -11.13
N GLY A 36 18.61 -27.03 -11.73
CA GLY A 36 19.65 -27.58 -12.59
C GLY A 36 20.98 -27.65 -11.85
N HIS A 37 22.11 -27.52 -12.55
CA HIS A 37 23.43 -27.52 -11.91
C HIS A 37 24.44 -26.65 -12.67
N ALA A 38 25.09 -25.70 -11.99
CA ALA A 38 25.99 -24.76 -12.66
C ALA A 38 27.32 -25.37 -13.15
N ALA A 39 27.75 -26.49 -12.56
CA ALA A 39 29.05 -27.10 -12.81
C ALA A 39 29.01 -28.54 -13.37
N ASP A 40 27.81 -29.10 -13.59
CA ASP A 40 27.63 -30.48 -14.06
C ASP A 40 26.54 -30.50 -15.13
N PRO A 41 26.92 -30.51 -16.41
CA PRO A 41 25.99 -30.54 -17.53
C PRO A 41 24.96 -31.69 -17.48
N ALA A 42 25.33 -32.85 -16.96
CA ALA A 42 24.42 -34.00 -16.89
C ALA A 42 23.30 -33.77 -15.86
N ARG A 43 23.61 -33.06 -14.78
CA ARG A 43 22.65 -32.62 -13.76
C ARG A 43 21.93 -31.31 -14.13
N ASP A 44 22.36 -30.66 -15.20
CA ASP A 44 21.71 -29.50 -15.81
C ASP A 44 20.91 -29.88 -17.06
N TYR A 45 20.24 -31.03 -17.01
CA TYR A 45 19.40 -31.55 -18.11
C TYR A 45 20.16 -31.70 -19.44
N ASN A 46 21.42 -32.13 -19.37
CA ASN A 46 22.34 -32.26 -20.50
C ASN A 46 22.61 -30.94 -21.25
N TYR A 47 22.30 -29.80 -20.65
CA TYR A 47 22.62 -28.49 -21.22
C TYR A 47 24.15 -28.37 -21.38
N SER A 48 24.61 -27.94 -22.56
CA SER A 48 26.01 -27.92 -23.03
C SER A 48 26.65 -29.25 -23.49
N ILE A 49 26.05 -30.41 -23.20
CA ILE A 49 26.52 -31.72 -23.70
C ILE A 49 25.57 -32.38 -24.70
N ALA A 50 24.40 -31.77 -24.94
CA ALA A 50 23.48 -32.10 -26.02
C ALA A 50 23.56 -31.09 -27.17
N ASN A 51 23.37 -31.54 -28.41
CA ASN A 51 23.44 -30.70 -29.61
C ASN A 51 22.11 -29.98 -29.91
N ILE A 52 21.84 -28.90 -29.18
CA ILE A 52 20.55 -28.17 -29.22
C ILE A 52 20.41 -27.15 -30.37
N PHE A 53 21.49 -26.83 -31.08
CA PHE A 53 21.48 -25.84 -32.18
C PHE A 53 21.69 -26.43 -33.57
N SER A 54 21.95 -27.73 -33.68
CA SER A 54 22.11 -28.39 -34.99
C SER A 54 20.84 -28.44 -35.83
N LYS A 55 19.67 -28.35 -35.19
CA LYS A 55 18.33 -28.40 -35.81
C LYS A 55 17.36 -27.49 -35.05
N SER A 56 16.72 -26.55 -35.74
CA SER A 56 15.72 -25.67 -35.13
C SER A 56 14.54 -26.47 -34.56
N GLY A 57 14.10 -26.13 -33.35
CA GLY A 57 12.95 -26.78 -32.69
C GLY A 57 13.24 -28.17 -32.10
N ALA A 58 14.47 -28.69 -32.20
CA ALA A 58 14.82 -30.02 -31.72
C ALA A 58 15.95 -29.95 -30.68
N ALA A 59 15.67 -30.45 -29.47
CA ALA A 59 16.64 -30.52 -28.37
C ALA A 59 16.53 -31.84 -27.58
N PRO A 60 16.64 -33.00 -28.27
CA PRO A 60 16.40 -34.31 -27.66
C PRO A 60 17.28 -34.55 -26.42
N ALA A 61 16.73 -35.28 -25.45
CA ALA A 61 17.37 -35.61 -24.18
C ALA A 61 17.71 -34.40 -23.27
N THR A 62 17.07 -33.25 -23.50
CA THR A 62 17.18 -32.07 -22.63
C THR A 62 15.79 -31.62 -22.15
N ALA A 63 15.76 -30.77 -21.12
CA ALA A 63 14.53 -30.12 -20.66
C ALA A 63 13.99 -29.06 -21.65
N ILE A 64 14.69 -28.77 -22.74
CA ILE A 64 14.25 -27.87 -23.82
C ILE A 64 13.31 -28.61 -24.80
N ASP A 65 13.41 -29.94 -24.91
CA ASP A 65 12.52 -30.71 -25.78
C ASP A 65 11.06 -30.56 -25.30
N PRO A 66 10.11 -30.23 -26.19
CA PRO A 66 8.70 -30.17 -25.83
C PRO A 66 8.16 -31.50 -25.29
N ARG A 67 8.77 -32.63 -25.66
CA ARG A 67 8.39 -33.98 -25.24
C ARG A 67 9.05 -34.42 -23.93
N TYR A 68 9.90 -33.59 -23.33
CA TYR A 68 10.48 -33.88 -22.02
C TYR A 68 9.35 -34.04 -20.98
N ASP A 69 9.40 -35.12 -20.19
CA ASP A 69 8.43 -35.39 -19.13
C ASP A 69 8.80 -34.60 -17.87
N ASP A 70 8.11 -33.49 -17.64
CA ASP A 70 8.27 -32.65 -16.45
C ASP A 70 7.23 -32.93 -15.34
N SER A 71 6.53 -34.07 -15.40
CA SER A 71 5.51 -34.43 -14.41
C SER A 71 6.03 -34.54 -12.97
N HIS A 72 7.34 -34.78 -12.82
CA HIS A 72 8.03 -34.84 -11.53
C HIS A 72 8.56 -33.48 -11.03
N TRP A 73 8.46 -32.41 -11.83
CA TRP A 73 8.88 -31.07 -11.41
C TRP A 73 7.85 -30.45 -10.47
N ARG A 74 8.33 -29.58 -9.56
CA ARG A 74 7.45 -28.88 -8.62
C ARG A 74 6.53 -27.94 -9.39
N LYS A 75 5.23 -28.00 -9.13
CA LYS A 75 4.27 -27.00 -9.63
C LYS A 75 4.27 -25.77 -8.74
N LEU A 76 4.26 -24.59 -9.35
CA LEU A 76 4.20 -23.31 -8.67
C LEU A 76 3.58 -22.23 -9.56
N ASP A 77 3.25 -21.10 -8.93
CA ASP A 77 2.89 -19.87 -9.62
C ASP A 77 4.03 -18.86 -9.47
N LEU A 78 4.19 -18.01 -10.47
CA LEU A 78 5.08 -16.85 -10.43
C LEU A 78 4.36 -15.65 -9.77
N PRO A 79 5.09 -14.60 -9.35
CA PRO A 79 6.55 -14.51 -9.29
C PRO A 79 7.18 -15.50 -8.30
N HIS A 80 8.36 -16.03 -8.63
CA HIS A 80 9.08 -17.01 -7.82
C HIS A 80 10.53 -16.61 -7.62
N ASP A 81 10.91 -16.43 -6.35
CA ASP A 81 12.28 -16.32 -5.89
C ASP A 81 12.64 -17.63 -5.15
N TRP A 82 13.49 -18.47 -5.71
CA TRP A 82 13.84 -19.74 -5.03
C TRP A 82 14.86 -19.53 -3.91
N ALA A 83 15.62 -18.43 -3.94
CA ALA A 83 16.70 -18.21 -2.97
C ALA A 83 16.15 -17.97 -1.56
N VAL A 84 14.97 -17.38 -1.43
CA VAL A 84 14.32 -17.16 -0.11
C VAL A 84 13.91 -18.48 0.54
N GLU A 85 13.61 -19.50 -0.25
CA GLU A 85 13.20 -20.83 0.23
C GLU A 85 14.37 -21.67 0.75
N LEU A 86 15.60 -21.34 0.37
CA LEU A 86 16.80 -22.07 0.79
C LEU A 86 17.13 -21.79 2.26
N PRO A 87 17.73 -22.76 2.98
CA PRO A 87 18.20 -22.53 4.34
C PRO A 87 19.37 -21.52 4.37
N PHE A 88 19.63 -20.94 5.55
CA PHE A 88 20.82 -20.12 5.75
C PHE A 88 22.06 -21.01 5.96
N VAL A 89 23.18 -20.64 5.34
CA VAL A 89 24.45 -21.38 5.43
C VAL A 89 25.57 -20.46 5.85
N ARG A 90 26.20 -20.76 6.99
CA ARG A 90 27.43 -20.08 7.39
C ARG A 90 28.59 -20.48 6.48
N LYS A 91 28.93 -19.62 5.52
CA LYS A 91 30.10 -19.76 4.66
C LYS A 91 30.93 -18.47 4.73
N GLU A 92 32.22 -18.60 5.02
CA GLU A 92 33.14 -17.46 5.00
C GLU A 92 33.47 -17.07 3.55
N ASN A 93 32.64 -16.21 2.99
CA ASN A 93 32.82 -15.61 1.68
C ASN A 93 32.06 -14.27 1.66
N PHE A 94 32.67 -13.23 1.07
CA PHE A 94 32.09 -11.90 1.04
C PHE A 94 30.75 -11.88 0.31
N ASP A 95 30.68 -12.48 -0.87
CA ASP A 95 29.45 -12.46 -1.67
C ASP A 95 28.33 -13.24 -0.98
N VAL A 96 28.63 -14.41 -0.41
CA VAL A 96 27.62 -15.18 0.35
C VAL A 96 27.11 -14.39 1.55
N MET A 97 27.98 -13.68 2.27
CA MET A 97 27.58 -12.78 3.36
C MET A 97 26.74 -11.60 2.85
N ALA A 98 27.19 -10.94 1.78
CA ALA A 98 26.53 -9.79 1.18
C ALA A 98 25.13 -10.12 0.66
N HIS A 99 24.86 -11.39 0.33
CA HIS A 99 23.56 -11.89 -0.11
C HIS A 99 22.79 -12.62 1.01
N GLY A 100 23.13 -12.35 2.28
CA GLY A 100 22.36 -12.83 3.44
C GLY A 100 22.51 -14.32 3.73
N TYR A 101 23.65 -14.90 3.39
CA TYR A 101 24.01 -16.29 3.63
C TYR A 101 23.07 -17.32 2.99
N LYS A 102 22.41 -16.95 1.88
CA LYS A 102 21.68 -17.90 1.05
C LYS A 102 22.67 -18.68 0.16
N PRO A 103 22.55 -20.01 0.05
CA PRO A 103 23.48 -20.83 -0.72
C PRO A 103 23.16 -20.74 -2.23
N VAL A 104 23.45 -19.60 -2.84
CA VAL A 104 23.35 -19.34 -4.29
C VAL A 104 24.70 -18.76 -4.74
N GLY A 105 25.09 -18.97 -5.99
CA GLY A 105 26.35 -18.53 -6.58
C GLY A 105 27.34 -19.67 -6.82
N GLY A 106 28.49 -19.37 -7.41
CA GLY A 106 29.47 -20.39 -7.86
C GLY A 106 29.98 -21.39 -6.80
N LEU A 107 29.81 -21.11 -5.51
CA LEU A 107 30.14 -22.04 -4.41
C LEU A 107 29.03 -23.08 -4.14
N PHE A 108 27.84 -22.88 -4.69
CA PHE A 108 26.64 -23.70 -4.51
C PHE A 108 26.04 -24.03 -5.90
N PRO A 109 26.76 -24.78 -6.75
CA PRO A 109 26.32 -25.06 -8.12
C PRO A 109 24.98 -25.79 -8.21
N GLU A 110 24.58 -26.54 -7.18
CA GLU A 110 23.34 -27.29 -7.06
C GLU A 110 22.07 -26.44 -6.89
N THR A 111 22.22 -25.17 -6.51
CA THR A 111 21.12 -24.23 -6.19
C THR A 111 21.23 -22.91 -6.96
N SER A 112 22.15 -22.85 -7.93
CA SER A 112 22.44 -21.64 -8.73
C SER A 112 21.76 -21.61 -10.10
N ILE A 113 21.24 -22.75 -10.58
CA ILE A 113 20.48 -22.84 -11.83
C ILE A 113 19.05 -23.25 -11.53
N GLY A 114 18.09 -22.49 -12.04
CA GLY A 114 16.67 -22.82 -12.00
C GLY A 114 16.10 -22.99 -13.39
N TRP A 115 15.40 -24.09 -13.63
CA TRP A 115 14.65 -24.33 -14.85
C TRP A 115 13.16 -24.17 -14.59
N TYR A 116 12.50 -23.45 -15.49
CA TYR A 116 11.06 -23.27 -15.50
C TYR A 116 10.48 -23.80 -16.81
N ARG A 117 9.34 -24.48 -16.71
CA ARG A 117 8.58 -24.96 -17.88
C ARG A 117 7.11 -24.61 -17.74
N LYS A 118 6.46 -24.27 -18.85
CA LYS A 118 5.02 -24.01 -18.89
C LYS A 118 4.40 -24.52 -20.17
N HIS A 119 3.34 -25.29 -19.98
CA HIS A 119 2.49 -25.83 -21.03
C HIS A 119 1.27 -24.92 -21.24
N PHE A 120 0.90 -24.65 -22.49
CA PHE A 120 -0.29 -23.86 -22.82
C PHE A 120 -0.77 -24.13 -24.25
N THR A 121 -2.04 -23.86 -24.52
CA THR A 121 -2.64 -24.02 -25.85
C THR A 121 -3.07 -22.67 -26.42
N VAL A 122 -2.93 -22.50 -27.73
CA VAL A 122 -3.48 -21.35 -28.47
C VAL A 122 -4.52 -21.86 -29.46
N ALA A 123 -5.70 -21.25 -29.47
CA ALA A 123 -6.76 -21.64 -30.39
C ALA A 123 -6.40 -21.30 -31.84
N ARG A 124 -6.70 -22.20 -32.79
CA ARG A 124 -6.50 -21.94 -34.23
C ARG A 124 -7.29 -20.75 -34.75
N ALA A 125 -8.39 -20.38 -34.09
CA ALA A 125 -9.12 -19.16 -34.39
C ALA A 125 -8.22 -17.91 -34.30
N ASP A 126 -7.13 -17.95 -33.53
CA ASP A 126 -6.23 -16.81 -33.37
C ASP A 126 -5.05 -16.79 -34.36
N SER A 127 -5.03 -17.63 -35.40
CA SER A 127 -3.85 -17.84 -36.27
C SER A 127 -3.44 -16.67 -37.17
N GLY A 128 -4.11 -15.52 -37.06
CA GLY A 128 -3.75 -14.26 -37.73
C GLY A 128 -3.26 -13.17 -36.77
N LEU A 129 -3.20 -13.46 -35.47
CA LEU A 129 -2.75 -12.53 -34.44
C LEU A 129 -1.26 -12.69 -34.17
N ARG A 130 -0.66 -11.65 -33.59
CA ARG A 130 0.68 -11.66 -33.02
C ARG A 130 0.62 -12.13 -31.57
N PHE A 131 1.63 -12.87 -31.15
CA PHE A 131 1.83 -13.35 -29.79
C PHE A 131 3.21 -12.93 -29.31
N GLN A 132 3.28 -12.35 -28.12
CA GLN A 132 4.53 -11.94 -27.49
C GLN A 132 4.56 -12.44 -26.05
N LEU A 133 5.69 -13.02 -25.66
CA LEU A 133 6.02 -13.33 -24.28
C LEU A 133 6.82 -12.18 -23.69
N GLN A 134 6.32 -11.58 -22.62
CA GLN A 134 6.97 -10.49 -21.90
C GLN A 134 7.34 -10.96 -20.50
N PHE A 135 8.59 -10.75 -20.11
CA PHE A 135 9.06 -10.93 -18.73
C PHE A 135 9.33 -9.55 -18.14
N ASP A 136 8.88 -9.29 -16.92
CA ASP A 136 9.18 -8.02 -16.24
C ASP A 136 10.55 -8.03 -15.52
N GLY A 137 11.10 -9.22 -15.26
CA GLY A 137 12.43 -9.43 -14.69
C GLY A 137 12.70 -10.91 -14.37
N ILE A 138 13.92 -11.35 -14.65
CA ILE A 138 14.42 -12.69 -14.36
C ILE A 138 15.83 -12.52 -13.80
N PHE A 139 16.07 -13.02 -12.59
CA PHE A 139 17.40 -12.99 -12.00
C PHE A 139 18.09 -14.36 -12.17
N ARG A 140 19.10 -14.50 -13.01
CA ARG A 140 19.60 -13.60 -14.08
C ARG A 140 20.13 -14.46 -15.22
N ASP A 141 20.80 -13.87 -16.21
CA ASP A 141 21.45 -14.59 -17.32
C ASP A 141 20.55 -15.69 -17.89
N ALA A 142 19.31 -15.31 -18.18
CA ALA A 142 18.25 -16.24 -18.51
C ALA A 142 18.28 -16.59 -20.00
N ASP A 143 18.17 -17.87 -20.33
CA ASP A 143 17.98 -18.35 -21.70
C ASP A 143 16.52 -18.82 -21.87
N CYS A 144 15.87 -18.42 -22.97
CA CYS A 144 14.44 -18.69 -23.20
C CYS A 144 14.18 -19.47 -24.49
N TRP A 145 13.23 -20.41 -24.42
CA TRP A 145 12.76 -21.21 -25.56
C TRP A 145 11.24 -21.32 -25.61
N ILE A 146 10.72 -21.56 -26.80
CA ILE A 146 9.36 -22.05 -27.02
C ILE A 146 9.37 -23.20 -28.03
N ASN A 147 8.73 -24.32 -27.72
CA ASN A 147 8.64 -25.47 -28.61
C ASN A 147 10.02 -25.95 -29.14
N GLY A 148 11.07 -25.84 -28.31
CA GLY A 148 12.45 -26.15 -28.68
C GLY A 148 13.17 -25.08 -29.54
N PHE A 149 12.50 -24.00 -29.93
CA PHE A 149 13.11 -22.85 -30.61
C PHE A 149 13.72 -21.89 -29.60
N TYR A 150 14.99 -21.53 -29.80
CA TYR A 150 15.68 -20.56 -28.95
C TYR A 150 15.23 -19.14 -29.32
N LEU A 151 14.69 -18.43 -28.32
CA LEU A 151 14.21 -17.06 -28.47
C LEU A 151 15.33 -16.03 -28.24
N GLY A 152 16.23 -16.33 -27.32
CA GLY A 152 17.35 -15.47 -26.97
C GLY A 152 17.59 -15.38 -25.46
N PRO A 153 18.63 -14.62 -25.05
CA PRO A 153 18.98 -14.44 -23.66
C PRO A 153 18.38 -13.17 -23.05
N ASN A 154 18.37 -13.07 -21.72
CA ASN A 154 18.25 -11.84 -20.95
C ASN A 154 19.31 -11.82 -19.83
N GLN A 155 20.37 -11.04 -20.03
CA GLN A 155 21.51 -10.99 -19.09
C GLN A 155 21.20 -10.18 -17.82
N SER A 156 20.37 -9.14 -17.94
CA SER A 156 19.98 -8.31 -16.79
C SER A 156 19.22 -9.10 -15.74
N GLY A 157 19.64 -8.96 -14.48
CA GLY A 157 18.88 -9.45 -13.34
C GLY A 157 17.62 -8.66 -13.01
N TYR A 158 17.41 -7.48 -13.60
CA TYR A 158 16.35 -6.54 -13.18
C TYR A 158 15.42 -6.10 -14.30
N LEU A 159 15.94 -5.86 -15.50
CA LEU A 159 15.12 -5.56 -16.66
C LEU A 159 14.77 -6.87 -17.37
N GLY A 160 13.47 -7.12 -17.52
CA GLY A 160 13.01 -8.23 -18.34
C GLY A 160 13.00 -7.92 -19.83
N VAL A 161 12.54 -8.90 -20.61
CA VAL A 161 12.68 -8.95 -22.07
C VAL A 161 11.36 -9.36 -22.71
N ASP A 162 11.17 -8.92 -23.95
CA ASP A 162 10.03 -9.22 -24.80
C ASP A 162 10.46 -10.10 -25.97
N PHE A 163 9.79 -11.23 -26.18
CA PHE A 163 9.98 -12.10 -27.33
C PHE A 163 8.71 -12.23 -28.15
N ASP A 164 8.79 -11.93 -29.45
CA ASP A 164 7.72 -12.28 -30.37
C ASP A 164 7.78 -13.78 -30.66
N ILE A 165 6.71 -14.50 -30.31
CA ILE A 165 6.63 -15.96 -30.40
C ILE A 165 5.69 -16.42 -31.51
N THR A 166 5.15 -15.50 -32.30
CA THR A 166 4.06 -15.76 -33.26
C THR A 166 4.37 -16.92 -34.19
N ASP A 167 5.57 -16.95 -34.75
CA ASP A 167 5.97 -17.94 -35.77
C ASP A 167 6.27 -19.34 -35.19
N PHE A 168 6.34 -19.45 -33.86
CA PHE A 168 6.66 -20.70 -33.15
C PHE A 168 5.44 -21.34 -32.49
N ILE A 169 4.28 -20.68 -32.52
CA ILE A 169 3.03 -21.20 -31.93
C ILE A 169 2.48 -22.38 -32.75
N SER A 170 2.15 -23.46 -32.04
CA SER A 170 1.36 -24.58 -32.54
C SER A 170 -0.09 -24.43 -32.10
N TYR A 171 -0.98 -24.18 -33.06
CA TYR A 171 -2.42 -24.01 -32.80
C TYR A 171 -3.15 -25.32 -32.52
N ASP A 172 -4.11 -25.27 -31.59
CA ASP A 172 -4.87 -26.41 -31.04
C ASP A 172 -3.98 -27.56 -30.54
N LYS A 173 -2.74 -27.23 -30.18
CA LYS A 173 -1.73 -28.15 -29.67
C LYS A 173 -1.08 -27.55 -28.45
N ASP A 174 -0.42 -28.43 -27.71
CA ASP A 174 0.40 -28.03 -26.58
C ASP A 174 1.64 -27.25 -27.05
N ASN A 175 1.90 -26.13 -26.38
CA ASN A 175 3.06 -25.28 -26.56
C ASN A 175 3.83 -25.26 -25.25
N VAL A 176 5.15 -25.35 -25.33
CA VAL A 176 6.02 -25.43 -24.15
C VAL A 176 6.97 -24.25 -24.14
N VAL A 177 6.84 -23.38 -23.14
CA VAL A 177 7.85 -22.36 -22.80
C VAL A 177 8.86 -22.98 -21.84
N VAL A 178 10.14 -22.73 -22.08
CA VAL A 178 11.24 -23.15 -21.20
C VAL A 178 12.12 -21.94 -20.89
N VAL A 179 12.47 -21.75 -19.62
CA VAL A 179 13.38 -20.70 -19.16
C VAL A 179 14.44 -21.34 -18.27
N ARG A 180 15.72 -21.11 -18.57
CA ARG A 180 16.84 -21.46 -17.71
C ARG A 180 17.41 -20.18 -17.11
N ALA A 181 17.23 -19.97 -15.81
CA ALA A 181 17.81 -18.84 -15.08
C ALA A 181 19.12 -19.26 -14.40
N ASN A 182 20.16 -18.43 -14.55
CA ASN A 182 21.50 -18.69 -14.05
C ASN A 182 21.91 -17.62 -13.03
N ALA A 183 21.79 -17.94 -11.75
CA ALA A 183 22.19 -17.09 -10.63
C ALA A 183 23.60 -17.42 -10.09
N THR A 184 24.47 -17.98 -10.93
CA THR A 184 25.85 -18.34 -10.51
C THR A 184 26.72 -17.10 -10.24
N GLN A 185 26.39 -15.95 -10.86
CA GLN A 185 27.08 -14.67 -10.72
C GLN A 185 26.16 -13.62 -10.09
N TYR A 186 26.76 -12.65 -9.40
CA TYR A 186 26.05 -11.54 -8.75
C TYR A 186 26.15 -10.24 -9.58
N GLU A 187 25.14 -9.36 -9.53
CA GLU A 187 25.22 -7.98 -10.06
C GLU A 187 25.49 -6.95 -8.94
N GLY A 188 25.08 -7.28 -7.71
CA GLY A 188 25.12 -6.41 -6.55
C GLY A 188 25.93 -6.97 -5.39
N TRP A 189 25.83 -6.28 -4.25
CA TRP A 189 26.40 -6.66 -2.96
C TRP A 189 25.32 -6.69 -1.87
N PHE A 190 24.14 -7.16 -2.24
CA PHE A 190 22.92 -7.22 -1.42
C PHE A 190 22.08 -8.41 -1.90
N TYR A 191 21.03 -8.79 -1.18
CA TYR A 191 20.17 -9.89 -1.64
C TYR A 191 19.42 -9.53 -2.94
N GLU A 192 19.74 -10.24 -4.02
CA GLU A 192 19.11 -10.01 -5.33
C GLU A 192 17.89 -10.93 -5.57
N GLY A 193 17.86 -12.08 -4.90
CA GLY A 193 16.94 -13.20 -5.17
C GLY A 193 17.43 -14.08 -6.32
N ALA A 194 16.61 -15.04 -6.74
CA ALA A 194 16.92 -15.86 -7.92
C ALA A 194 15.66 -16.42 -8.60
N GLY A 195 15.61 -16.34 -9.94
CA GLY A 195 14.54 -16.89 -10.77
C GLY A 195 13.63 -15.85 -11.41
N ILE A 196 12.43 -16.27 -11.82
CA ILE A 196 11.44 -15.39 -12.46
C ILE A 196 10.65 -14.68 -11.35
N TYR A 197 11.30 -13.71 -10.73
CA TYR A 197 10.82 -13.03 -9.52
C TYR A 197 9.92 -11.81 -9.81
N ARG A 198 9.62 -11.52 -11.09
CA ARG A 198 8.59 -10.57 -11.52
C ARG A 198 7.61 -11.24 -12.50
N HIS A 199 6.52 -10.55 -12.82
CA HIS A 199 5.45 -11.09 -13.65
C HIS A 199 5.89 -11.49 -15.06
N VAL A 200 5.19 -12.47 -15.61
CA VAL A 200 5.23 -12.89 -17.01
C VAL A 200 3.88 -12.59 -17.66
N TRP A 201 3.89 -12.14 -18.91
CA TRP A 201 2.70 -11.79 -19.67
C TRP A 201 2.71 -12.45 -21.04
N LEU A 202 1.54 -12.95 -21.46
CA LEU A 202 1.26 -13.34 -22.84
C LEU A 202 0.43 -12.24 -23.50
N ASN A 203 1.08 -11.48 -24.37
CA ASN A 203 0.47 -10.39 -25.12
C ASN A 203 -0.05 -10.91 -26.47
N ARG A 204 -1.27 -10.52 -26.83
CA ARG A 204 -1.93 -10.87 -28.09
C ARG A 204 -2.48 -9.63 -28.77
N PHE A 205 -2.16 -9.40 -30.04
CA PHE A 205 -2.61 -8.21 -30.80
C PHE A 205 -2.61 -8.45 -32.32
N ASN A 206 -3.19 -7.53 -33.10
CA ASN A 206 -3.25 -7.64 -34.55
C ASN A 206 -1.90 -7.37 -35.24
N ASN A 207 -1.75 -7.76 -36.51
CA ASN A 207 -0.56 -7.41 -37.31
C ASN A 207 -0.35 -5.90 -37.46
N THR A 208 -1.44 -5.13 -37.55
CA THR A 208 -1.39 -3.66 -37.45
C THR A 208 -1.66 -3.25 -36.01
N HIS A 209 -0.63 -2.78 -35.32
CA HIS A 209 -0.65 -2.58 -33.87
C HIS A 209 0.27 -1.45 -33.42
N ILE A 210 0.06 -0.97 -32.20
CA ILE A 210 0.97 -0.09 -31.48
C ILE A 210 2.14 -0.94 -30.96
N THR A 211 3.37 -0.56 -31.28
CA THR A 211 4.56 -1.31 -30.82
C THR A 211 4.67 -1.35 -29.29
N PRO A 212 5.32 -2.37 -28.69
CA PRO A 212 5.67 -2.37 -27.27
C PRO A 212 6.40 -1.08 -26.87
N HIS A 213 5.97 -0.45 -25.76
CA HIS A 213 6.44 0.89 -25.34
C HIS A 213 6.32 2.00 -26.41
N GLY A 214 5.45 1.80 -27.40
CA GLY A 214 5.27 2.67 -28.57
C GLY A 214 4.45 3.93 -28.30
N VAL A 215 3.92 4.12 -27.10
CA VAL A 215 3.23 5.35 -26.70
C VAL A 215 4.12 6.17 -25.79
N PHE A 216 4.42 7.42 -26.18
CA PHE A 216 5.09 8.39 -25.34
C PHE A 216 4.20 9.61 -25.14
N ALA A 217 3.75 9.82 -23.90
CA ALA A 217 2.92 10.95 -23.50
C ALA A 217 3.71 11.87 -22.57
N TYR A 218 3.65 13.18 -22.84
CA TYR A 218 4.26 14.21 -22.00
C TYR A 218 3.42 15.49 -22.04
N SER A 219 3.51 16.30 -20.98
CA SER A 219 2.70 17.51 -20.84
C SER A 219 3.53 18.77 -20.69
N SER A 220 3.03 19.87 -21.23
CA SER A 220 3.42 21.23 -20.85
C SER A 220 2.24 21.95 -20.21
N VAL A 221 2.51 22.84 -19.24
CA VAL A 221 1.49 23.56 -18.49
C VAL A 221 1.76 25.07 -18.59
N ASN A 222 0.81 25.80 -19.17
CA ASN A 222 0.87 27.26 -19.35
C ASN A 222 -0.38 27.90 -18.75
N GLY A 223 -0.23 28.50 -17.56
CA GLY A 223 -1.37 29.04 -16.81
C GLY A 223 -2.43 27.96 -16.52
N ASN A 224 -3.67 28.19 -16.99
CA ASN A 224 -4.79 27.25 -16.82
C ASN A 224 -4.89 26.18 -17.92
N GLN A 225 -4.01 26.18 -18.93
CA GLN A 225 -4.03 25.23 -20.03
C GLN A 225 -2.90 24.21 -19.88
N SER A 226 -3.26 22.93 -19.93
CA SER A 226 -2.31 21.83 -20.05
C SER A 226 -2.37 21.26 -21.46
N VAL A 227 -1.23 21.20 -22.15
CA VAL A 227 -1.09 20.59 -23.48
C VAL A 227 -0.44 19.22 -23.29
N ILE A 228 -1.16 18.17 -23.66
CA ILE A 228 -0.69 16.78 -23.60
C ILE A 228 -0.31 16.39 -25.01
N THR A 229 0.97 16.10 -25.23
CA THR A 229 1.48 15.60 -26.51
C THR A 229 1.69 14.10 -26.40
N VAL A 230 1.20 13.37 -27.40
CA VAL A 230 1.24 11.92 -27.45
C VAL A 230 1.83 11.49 -28.79
N GLU A 231 2.92 10.74 -28.73
CA GLU A 231 3.55 10.08 -29.86
C GLU A 231 3.19 8.60 -29.82
N THR A 232 2.58 8.09 -30.88
CA THR A 232 2.15 6.69 -31.01
C THR A 232 2.84 6.05 -32.20
N THR A 233 3.70 5.06 -31.94
CA THR A 233 4.38 4.25 -32.96
C THR A 233 3.51 3.06 -33.34
N VAL A 234 3.04 3.03 -34.58
CA VAL A 234 2.22 1.96 -35.14
C VAL A 234 3.03 1.19 -36.18
N ALA A 235 3.02 -0.14 -36.08
CA ALA A 235 3.68 -1.05 -37.00
C ALA A 235 2.66 -1.90 -37.76
N ASN A 236 3.03 -2.30 -38.97
CA ASN A 236 2.35 -3.30 -39.78
C ASN A 236 3.31 -4.46 -40.01
N GLN A 237 3.03 -5.61 -39.40
CA GLN A 237 3.77 -6.86 -39.60
C GLN A 237 3.02 -7.87 -40.48
N SER A 238 2.00 -7.42 -41.22
CA SER A 238 1.34 -8.27 -42.23
C SER A 238 2.18 -8.32 -43.51
N PRO A 239 2.02 -9.38 -44.34
CA PRO A 239 2.70 -9.49 -45.63
C PRO A 239 2.16 -8.51 -46.69
N GLU A 240 1.18 -7.67 -46.34
CA GLU A 240 0.54 -6.72 -47.25
C GLU A 240 0.66 -5.28 -46.73
N ARG A 241 0.58 -4.31 -47.64
CA ARG A 241 0.44 -2.90 -47.24
C ARG A 241 -0.92 -2.73 -46.56
N THR A 242 -0.93 -2.09 -45.40
CA THR A 242 -2.16 -1.83 -44.65
C THR A 242 -2.45 -0.34 -44.54
N GLY A 243 -3.69 0.06 -44.83
CA GLY A 243 -4.23 1.36 -44.46
C GLY A 243 -4.87 1.30 -43.08
N CYS A 244 -4.51 2.24 -42.20
CA CYS A 244 -5.09 2.35 -40.86
C CYS A 244 -5.30 3.81 -40.48
N SER A 245 -5.90 4.06 -39.33
CA SER A 245 -6.00 5.39 -38.74
C SER A 245 -5.73 5.36 -37.26
N VAL A 246 -5.18 6.46 -36.73
CA VAL A 246 -4.76 6.59 -35.34
C VAL A 246 -5.41 7.82 -34.72
N PHE A 247 -5.95 7.66 -33.51
CA PHE A 247 -6.35 8.79 -32.70
C PHE A 247 -6.12 8.51 -31.21
N THR A 248 -5.99 9.59 -30.46
CA THR A 248 -5.79 9.57 -29.01
C THR A 248 -6.93 10.31 -28.32
N TYR A 249 -7.36 9.82 -27.16
CA TYR A 249 -8.26 10.57 -26.27
C TYR A 249 -7.81 10.46 -24.81
N ILE A 250 -8.26 11.41 -23.98
CA ILE A 250 -7.94 11.46 -22.55
C ILE A 250 -9.22 11.31 -21.75
N THR A 251 -9.20 10.50 -20.69
CA THR A 251 -10.28 10.41 -19.71
C THR A 251 -9.81 10.81 -18.31
N ASP A 252 -10.77 11.24 -17.50
CA ASP A 252 -10.58 11.30 -16.04
C ASP A 252 -10.55 9.89 -15.41
N ARG A 253 -10.36 9.83 -14.09
CA ARG A 253 -10.38 8.57 -13.30
C ARG A 253 -11.71 7.82 -13.42
N GLY A 254 -12.83 8.53 -13.57
CA GLY A 254 -14.17 7.97 -13.69
C GLY A 254 -14.53 7.50 -15.10
N GLY A 255 -13.61 7.63 -16.06
CA GLY A 255 -13.82 7.23 -17.46
C GLY A 255 -14.49 8.30 -18.33
N LYS A 256 -14.79 9.50 -17.80
CA LYS A 256 -15.34 10.60 -18.59
C LYS A 256 -14.28 11.09 -19.57
N LYS A 257 -14.60 11.04 -20.86
CA LYS A 257 -13.73 11.58 -21.92
C LYS A 257 -13.66 13.11 -21.82
N LEU A 258 -12.44 13.64 -21.72
CA LEU A 258 -12.16 15.08 -21.57
C LEU A 258 -11.73 15.74 -22.88
N ALA A 259 -10.91 15.05 -23.68
CA ALA A 259 -10.39 15.54 -24.94
C ALA A 259 -10.15 14.39 -25.92
N GLN A 260 -10.21 14.68 -27.23
CA GLN A 260 -9.90 13.72 -28.29
C GLN A 260 -9.20 14.42 -29.46
N ALA A 261 -8.13 13.83 -29.97
CA ALA A 261 -7.43 14.29 -31.16
C ALA A 261 -8.17 13.89 -32.45
N LYS A 262 -7.91 14.61 -33.54
CA LYS A 262 -8.40 14.24 -34.87
C LYS A 262 -7.77 12.91 -35.30
N GLU A 263 -8.58 12.06 -35.91
CA GLU A 263 -8.14 10.79 -36.48
C GLU A 263 -7.23 11.04 -37.69
N GLN A 264 -6.02 10.44 -37.67
CA GLN A 264 -5.00 10.58 -38.72
C GLN A 264 -4.88 9.27 -39.50
N VAL A 265 -5.01 9.34 -40.82
CA VAL A 265 -4.91 8.17 -41.71
C VAL A 265 -3.45 7.90 -42.07
N LEU A 266 -3.05 6.63 -42.04
CA LEU A 266 -1.72 6.14 -42.39
C LEU A 266 -1.81 5.06 -43.46
N ALA A 267 -0.78 4.97 -44.29
CA ALA A 267 -0.52 3.82 -45.14
C ALA A 267 0.83 3.22 -44.73
N LEU A 268 0.79 2.06 -44.09
CA LEU A 268 1.97 1.38 -43.57
C LEU A 268 2.47 0.36 -44.60
N PRO A 269 3.74 0.41 -45.03
CA PRO A 269 4.30 -0.61 -45.91
C PRO A 269 4.38 -1.96 -45.20
N VAL A 270 4.65 -3.02 -45.97
CA VAL A 270 4.96 -4.35 -45.43
C VAL A 270 6.14 -4.23 -44.47
N ASN A 271 5.99 -4.75 -43.25
CA ASN A 271 6.99 -4.67 -42.17
C ASN A 271 7.42 -3.23 -41.83
N GLY A 272 6.58 -2.24 -42.13
CA GLY A 272 6.83 -0.83 -41.87
C GLY A 272 6.23 -0.33 -40.57
N SER A 273 6.74 0.79 -40.07
CA SER A 273 6.17 1.53 -38.94
C SER A 273 6.07 3.01 -39.22
N SER A 274 5.25 3.73 -38.46
CA SER A 274 5.16 5.19 -38.48
C SER A 274 4.85 5.73 -37.09
N VAL A 275 5.33 6.94 -36.80
CA VAL A 275 5.04 7.65 -35.54
C VAL A 275 4.00 8.72 -35.81
N VAL A 276 2.89 8.67 -35.09
CA VAL A 276 1.84 9.69 -35.11
C VAL A 276 1.97 10.58 -33.89
N LYS A 277 2.16 11.89 -34.11
CA LYS A 277 2.23 12.89 -33.05
C LYS A 277 0.92 13.68 -32.98
N GLN A 278 0.30 13.70 -31.80
CA GLN A 278 -0.97 14.38 -31.53
C GLN A 278 -0.87 15.24 -30.27
N SER A 279 -1.57 16.38 -30.26
CA SER A 279 -1.65 17.26 -29.09
C SER A 279 -3.10 17.47 -28.69
N LEU A 280 -3.36 17.40 -27.39
CA LEU A 280 -4.67 17.59 -26.77
C LEU A 280 -4.57 18.67 -25.69
N VAL A 281 -5.60 19.49 -25.53
CA VAL A 281 -5.63 20.56 -24.53
C VAL A 281 -6.68 20.25 -23.45
N ILE A 282 -6.28 20.38 -22.19
CA ILE A 282 -7.18 20.30 -21.03
C ILE A 282 -7.08 21.60 -20.25
N ALA A 283 -8.21 22.30 -20.12
CA ALA A 283 -8.31 23.50 -19.29
C ALA A 283 -8.60 23.10 -17.84
N GLY A 284 -7.96 23.75 -16.86
CA GLY A 284 -8.20 23.48 -15.43
C GLY A 284 -7.81 22.06 -15.01
N ALA A 285 -6.79 21.48 -15.64
CA ALA A 285 -6.35 20.13 -15.30
C ALA A 285 -5.91 20.07 -13.82
N ARG A 286 -6.50 19.14 -13.07
CA ARG A 286 -5.99 18.73 -11.75
C ARG A 286 -4.59 18.15 -11.94
N LYS A 287 -3.60 18.78 -11.32
CA LYS A 287 -2.18 18.41 -11.47
C LYS A 287 -1.84 17.25 -10.54
N TRP A 288 -0.92 16.40 -10.97
CA TRP A 288 -0.30 15.42 -10.09
C TRP A 288 0.68 16.13 -9.15
N SER A 289 0.59 15.83 -7.86
CA SER A 289 1.52 16.27 -6.82
C SER A 289 1.74 15.17 -5.79
N LEU A 290 2.59 15.42 -4.80
CA LEU A 290 2.89 14.48 -3.72
C LEU A 290 1.69 14.22 -2.79
N ASP A 291 0.81 15.21 -2.62
CA ASP A 291 -0.38 15.16 -1.74
C ASP A 291 -1.68 14.96 -2.53
N ASP A 292 -1.65 15.23 -3.83
CA ASP A 292 -2.75 15.01 -4.76
C ASP A 292 -2.25 14.29 -6.03
N PRO A 293 -1.96 12.98 -5.94
CA PRO A 293 -1.41 12.20 -7.05
C PRO A 293 -2.50 11.82 -8.08
N TYR A 294 -3.17 12.82 -8.67
CA TYR A 294 -4.26 12.60 -9.61
C TYR A 294 -3.76 12.05 -10.96
N LEU A 295 -4.42 11.01 -11.46
CA LEU A 295 -4.02 10.30 -12.68
C LEU A 295 -5.17 10.16 -13.68
N TYR A 296 -4.93 10.71 -14.86
CA TYR A 296 -5.76 10.55 -16.06
C TYR A 296 -5.50 9.20 -16.73
N ARG A 297 -6.23 8.94 -17.82
CA ARG A 297 -5.91 7.89 -18.78
C ARG A 297 -5.69 8.50 -20.16
N VAL A 298 -4.53 8.24 -20.76
CA VAL A 298 -4.26 8.51 -22.19
C VAL A 298 -4.51 7.23 -22.96
N VAL A 299 -5.41 7.27 -23.94
CA VAL A 299 -5.78 6.09 -24.73
C VAL A 299 -5.50 6.35 -26.21
N SER A 300 -4.50 5.65 -26.75
CA SER A 300 -4.22 5.60 -28.18
C SER A 300 -5.00 4.46 -28.81
N VAL A 301 -5.60 4.71 -29.98
CA VAL A 301 -6.46 3.76 -30.69
C VAL A 301 -6.02 3.69 -32.15
N VAL A 302 -5.87 2.46 -32.65
CA VAL A 302 -5.64 2.16 -34.06
C VAL A 302 -6.91 1.54 -34.64
N LYS A 303 -7.34 2.05 -35.79
CA LYS A 303 -8.48 1.53 -36.54
C LYS A 303 -8.08 1.06 -37.94
N GLN A 304 -8.77 0.04 -38.42
CA GLN A 304 -8.69 -0.46 -39.78
C GLN A 304 -10.12 -0.75 -40.27
N GLY A 305 -10.48 -0.27 -41.46
CA GLY A 305 -11.85 -0.42 -41.98
C GLY A 305 -12.94 0.17 -41.06
N GLY A 306 -12.62 1.24 -40.32
CA GLY A 306 -13.53 1.87 -39.35
C GLY A 306 -13.65 1.17 -37.98
N LYS A 307 -13.06 -0.02 -37.81
CA LYS A 307 -13.09 -0.79 -36.56
C LYS A 307 -11.79 -0.64 -35.79
N THR A 308 -11.85 -0.62 -34.46
CA THR A 308 -10.66 -0.63 -33.61
C THR A 308 -9.98 -1.99 -33.66
N VAL A 309 -8.71 -2.00 -34.07
CA VAL A 309 -7.87 -3.21 -34.14
C VAL A 309 -6.81 -3.25 -33.03
N ASP A 310 -6.43 -2.11 -32.47
CA ASP A 310 -5.53 -2.06 -31.32
C ASP A 310 -5.80 -0.82 -30.46
N SER A 311 -5.49 -0.93 -29.17
CA SER A 311 -5.51 0.19 -28.23
C SER A 311 -4.52 -0.02 -27.10
N VAL A 312 -3.84 1.07 -26.72
CA VAL A 312 -2.99 1.12 -25.53
C VAL A 312 -3.51 2.22 -24.61
N LYS A 313 -3.67 1.88 -23.33
CA LYS A 313 -4.14 2.78 -22.27
C LYS A 313 -3.02 2.98 -21.25
N LEU A 314 -2.61 4.23 -21.04
CA LEU A 314 -1.61 4.61 -20.04
C LEU A 314 -2.23 5.40 -18.90
N ARG A 315 -1.78 5.14 -17.67
CA ARG A 315 -1.95 6.07 -16.55
C ARG A 315 -1.05 7.29 -16.79
N PHE A 316 -1.58 8.50 -16.59
CA PHE A 316 -0.83 9.72 -16.88
C PHE A 316 -1.10 10.82 -15.84
N GLY A 317 -0.05 11.38 -15.27
CA GLY A 317 -0.12 12.53 -14.37
C GLY A 317 0.37 13.80 -15.05
N ILE A 318 -0.39 14.89 -14.93
CA ILE A 318 -0.01 16.19 -15.48
C ILE A 318 0.74 16.97 -14.41
N ARG A 319 2.03 17.24 -14.60
CA ARG A 319 2.86 18.04 -13.68
C ARG A 319 3.96 18.78 -14.43
N THR A 320 4.55 19.79 -13.80
CA THR A 320 5.87 20.30 -14.17
C THR A 320 6.89 19.98 -13.08
N ILE A 321 8.15 19.71 -13.46
CA ILE A 321 9.23 19.62 -12.49
C ILE A 321 10.49 20.27 -13.05
N ASP A 322 11.16 21.08 -12.23
CA ASP A 322 12.45 21.68 -12.53
C ASP A 322 13.47 21.30 -11.46
N ILE A 323 14.72 21.04 -11.87
CA ILE A 323 15.87 20.89 -10.97
C ILE A 323 16.85 22.02 -11.28
N LYS A 324 17.07 22.90 -10.30
CA LYS A 324 17.92 24.08 -10.41
C LYS A 324 18.93 24.10 -9.27
N PRO A 325 20.02 24.90 -9.36
CA PRO A 325 21.01 24.97 -8.28
C PRO A 325 20.45 25.40 -6.92
N ASN A 326 19.30 26.08 -6.91
CA ASN A 326 18.64 26.59 -5.71
C ASN A 326 17.37 25.81 -5.29
N GLY A 327 17.04 24.68 -5.93
CA GLY A 327 15.86 23.93 -5.54
C GLY A 327 15.34 22.94 -6.58
N VAL A 328 14.53 22.00 -6.09
CA VAL A 328 13.59 21.22 -6.92
C VAL A 328 12.24 21.92 -6.85
N PHE A 329 11.55 22.08 -7.98
CA PHE A 329 10.27 22.75 -8.05
C PHE A 329 9.23 21.83 -8.69
N LEU A 330 8.22 21.40 -7.93
CA LEU A 330 7.10 20.60 -8.43
C LEU A 330 5.89 21.50 -8.62
N ASN A 331 5.39 21.61 -9.85
CA ASN A 331 4.30 22.52 -10.21
C ASN A 331 4.57 24.00 -9.88
N GLY A 332 5.86 24.40 -9.79
CA GLY A 332 6.30 25.73 -9.41
C GLY A 332 6.59 25.91 -7.92
N GLU A 333 6.18 24.95 -7.08
CA GLU A 333 6.38 24.99 -5.63
C GLU A 333 7.73 24.38 -5.25
N TYR A 334 8.48 25.06 -4.38
CA TYR A 334 9.76 24.57 -3.87
C TYR A 334 9.59 23.27 -3.09
N LEU A 335 10.51 22.34 -3.31
CA LEU A 335 10.54 21.03 -2.67
C LEU A 335 11.95 20.69 -2.21
N LYS A 336 12.08 20.37 -0.91
CA LYS A 336 13.25 19.68 -0.37
C LYS A 336 13.07 18.16 -0.53
N LEU A 337 14.05 17.48 -1.10
CA LEU A 337 14.04 16.03 -1.24
C LEU A 337 14.25 15.35 0.12
N LYS A 338 13.25 14.60 0.55
CA LYS A 338 13.20 13.76 1.76
C LYS A 338 13.11 12.32 1.30
N GLY A 339 14.23 11.84 0.76
CA GLY A 339 14.31 10.61 0.01
C GLY A 339 14.72 9.40 0.83
N VAL A 340 14.45 8.21 0.32
CA VAL A 340 14.89 6.93 0.88
C VAL A 340 15.47 6.04 -0.23
N ASN A 341 16.61 5.40 0.04
CA ASN A 341 17.12 4.27 -0.74
C ASN A 341 16.43 3.00 -0.26
N ASN A 342 16.05 2.11 -1.17
CA ASN A 342 15.46 0.82 -0.81
C ASN A 342 15.79 -0.25 -1.85
N HIS A 343 16.14 -1.43 -1.35
CA HIS A 343 16.17 -2.67 -2.13
C HIS A 343 14.76 -3.25 -2.30
N GLN A 344 14.61 -4.17 -3.24
CA GLN A 344 13.30 -4.70 -3.64
C GLN A 344 12.70 -5.74 -2.70
N ASP A 345 13.48 -6.35 -1.79
CA ASP A 345 13.03 -7.48 -0.98
C ASP A 345 12.14 -7.10 0.22
N HIS A 346 11.43 -8.10 0.76
CA HIS A 346 10.59 -8.00 1.96
C HIS A 346 10.66 -9.30 2.75
N ALA A 347 10.50 -9.22 4.08
CA ALA A 347 10.55 -10.38 4.96
C ALA A 347 9.58 -11.50 4.51
N GLY A 348 10.02 -12.75 4.54
CA GLY A 348 9.21 -13.90 4.11
C GLY A 348 9.11 -14.13 2.60
N LEU A 349 9.39 -13.11 1.76
CA LEU A 349 9.11 -13.14 0.32
C LEU A 349 10.36 -13.08 -0.56
N GLY A 350 11.48 -12.58 -0.04
CA GLY A 350 12.64 -12.28 -0.87
C GLY A 350 12.27 -11.20 -1.88
N SER A 351 12.67 -11.36 -3.15
CA SER A 351 12.41 -10.37 -4.21
C SER A 351 11.06 -10.56 -4.92
N ALA A 352 10.36 -11.68 -4.71
CA ALA A 352 9.10 -12.02 -5.36
C ALA A 352 7.87 -11.40 -4.64
N LEU A 353 7.81 -10.08 -4.61
CA LEU A 353 6.75 -9.34 -3.92
C LEU A 353 5.44 -9.34 -4.74
N PRO A 354 4.28 -9.65 -4.13
CA PRO A 354 2.98 -9.30 -4.69
C PRO A 354 2.86 -7.79 -4.90
N ASP A 355 2.11 -7.36 -5.92
CA ASP A 355 1.91 -5.94 -6.22
C ASP A 355 1.41 -5.12 -5.02
N TYR A 356 0.51 -5.70 -4.20
CA TYR A 356 0.00 -5.02 -3.00
C TYR A 356 1.11 -4.61 -2.03
N LEU A 357 2.18 -5.41 -1.89
CA LEU A 357 3.28 -5.09 -0.99
C LEU A 357 4.04 -3.82 -1.41
N GLN A 358 3.99 -3.45 -2.69
CA GLN A 358 4.55 -2.18 -3.16
C GLN A 358 3.77 -1.00 -2.58
N TYR A 359 2.43 -1.07 -2.60
CA TYR A 359 1.56 -0.03 -2.01
C TYR A 359 1.74 0.06 -0.50
N TYR A 360 1.77 -1.09 0.17
CA TYR A 360 2.04 -1.17 1.61
C TYR A 360 3.36 -0.46 1.97
N ARG A 361 4.47 -0.84 1.34
CA ARG A 361 5.80 -0.27 1.62
C ARG A 361 5.88 1.22 1.33
N ILE A 362 5.36 1.68 0.20
CA ILE A 362 5.35 3.11 -0.15
C ILE A 362 4.47 3.92 0.83
N SER A 363 3.35 3.36 1.31
CA SER A 363 2.49 4.01 2.29
C SER A 363 3.21 4.24 3.63
N LEU A 364 3.99 3.27 4.10
CA LEU A 364 4.78 3.40 5.33
C LEU A 364 5.84 4.49 5.22
N LEU A 365 6.58 4.53 4.10
CA LEU A 365 7.57 5.57 3.84
C LEU A 365 6.92 6.96 3.78
N LYS A 366 5.73 7.07 3.19
CA LYS A 366 4.94 8.30 3.17
C LYS A 366 4.53 8.77 4.56
N ARG A 367 4.12 7.85 5.45
CA ARG A 367 3.77 8.16 6.85
C ARG A 367 4.95 8.69 7.65
N MET A 368 6.17 8.26 7.34
CA MET A 368 7.39 8.84 7.90
C MET A 368 7.63 10.30 7.45
N GLY A 369 7.05 10.71 6.32
CA GLY A 369 7.31 12.00 5.68
C GLY A 369 8.22 11.94 4.46
N ALA A 370 8.55 10.76 3.96
CA ALA A 370 9.32 10.63 2.72
C ALA A 370 8.52 11.13 1.51
N ASN A 371 9.20 11.83 0.61
CA ASN A 371 8.62 12.35 -0.63
C ASN A 371 9.35 11.91 -1.90
N ALA A 372 10.48 11.21 -1.75
CA ALA A 372 11.22 10.63 -2.86
C ALA A 372 11.72 9.21 -2.52
N TYR A 373 11.90 8.41 -3.56
CA TYR A 373 12.39 7.04 -3.52
C TYR A 373 13.51 6.88 -4.54
N ARG A 374 14.61 6.23 -4.17
CA ARG A 374 15.69 5.83 -5.09
C ARG A 374 15.71 4.31 -5.19
N THR A 375 15.71 3.80 -6.42
CA THR A 375 15.67 2.36 -6.73
C THR A 375 17.06 1.76 -6.67
N SER A 376 17.64 1.73 -5.47
CA SER A 376 19.04 1.37 -5.25
C SER A 376 19.27 -0.15 -5.30
N HIS A 377 20.09 -0.71 -6.19
CA HIS A 377 20.70 -0.10 -7.40
C HIS A 377 20.24 -0.85 -8.64
N HIS A 378 18.97 -0.70 -9.00
CA HIS A 378 18.39 -1.48 -10.07
C HIS A 378 17.15 -0.83 -10.70
N ALA A 379 16.84 -1.30 -11.92
CA ALA A 379 15.57 -1.00 -12.56
C ALA A 379 14.40 -1.45 -11.67
N PRO A 380 13.44 -0.57 -11.34
CA PRO A 380 12.29 -0.90 -10.49
C PRO A 380 11.37 -1.91 -11.19
N SER A 381 10.51 -2.56 -10.41
CA SER A 381 9.37 -3.29 -10.97
C SER A 381 8.29 -2.29 -11.46
N PRO A 382 7.49 -2.66 -12.48
CA PRO A 382 6.33 -1.83 -12.86
C PRO A 382 5.38 -1.58 -11.68
N GLY A 383 5.11 -2.58 -10.84
CA GLY A 383 4.26 -2.47 -9.66
C GLY A 383 4.73 -1.42 -8.64
N LEU A 384 6.04 -1.27 -8.42
CA LEU A 384 6.61 -0.21 -7.58
C LEU A 384 6.29 1.18 -8.12
N LEU A 385 6.48 1.38 -9.44
CA LEU A 385 6.18 2.66 -10.07
C LEU A 385 4.67 2.95 -10.09
N ASP A 386 3.82 1.93 -10.22
CA ASP A 386 2.38 2.08 -10.05
C ASP A 386 1.98 2.52 -8.64
N ALA A 387 2.63 2.00 -7.59
CA ALA A 387 2.45 2.45 -6.22
C ALA A 387 2.91 3.90 -6.03
N CYS A 388 4.12 4.25 -6.49
CA CYS A 388 4.65 5.62 -6.43
C CYS A 388 3.79 6.63 -7.17
N ASP A 389 3.31 6.30 -8.36
CA ASP A 389 2.38 7.14 -9.14
C ASP A 389 1.07 7.37 -8.39
N SER A 390 0.53 6.34 -7.73
CA SER A 390 -0.77 6.38 -7.04
C SER A 390 -0.73 7.09 -5.69
N LEU A 391 0.39 6.96 -4.98
CA LEU A 391 0.56 7.47 -3.61
C LEU A 391 1.36 8.78 -3.56
N GLY A 392 1.84 9.25 -4.71
CA GLY A 392 2.51 10.54 -4.84
C GLY A 392 3.96 10.52 -4.35
N MET A 393 4.77 9.55 -4.76
CA MET A 393 6.20 9.47 -4.42
C MET A 393 7.05 9.82 -5.64
N LEU A 394 8.01 10.75 -5.54
CA LEU A 394 8.97 10.98 -6.62
C LEU A 394 9.96 9.83 -6.72
N VAL A 395 10.38 9.44 -7.92
CA VAL A 395 11.30 8.32 -8.13
C VAL A 395 12.56 8.78 -8.87
N MET A 396 13.72 8.53 -8.26
CA MET A 396 14.99 8.45 -8.95
C MET A 396 15.14 7.03 -9.46
N ASP A 397 14.98 6.88 -10.78
CA ASP A 397 14.96 5.58 -11.45
C ASP A 397 16.37 5.25 -11.96
N GLU A 398 16.89 4.11 -11.53
CA GLU A 398 18.33 3.83 -11.57
C GLU A 398 18.72 2.64 -12.44
N GLN A 399 19.73 2.86 -13.28
CA GLN A 399 20.49 1.81 -13.92
C GLN A 399 21.65 1.36 -13.01
N ARG A 400 21.87 0.04 -12.92
CA ARG A 400 22.87 -0.56 -12.02
C ARG A 400 24.32 -0.15 -12.34
N LEU A 401 24.75 -0.34 -13.59
CA LEU A 401 26.15 -0.17 -14.02
C LEU A 401 26.33 0.93 -15.07
N LEU A 402 27.39 1.73 -14.93
CA LEU A 402 27.78 2.73 -15.92
C LEU A 402 28.63 2.11 -17.03
N ASN A 403 27.99 1.52 -18.04
CA ASN A 403 28.67 0.83 -19.12
C ASN A 403 28.01 1.08 -20.49
N SER A 404 28.76 1.59 -21.48
CA SER A 404 28.23 1.88 -22.82
C SER A 404 28.35 0.72 -23.82
N GLY A 405 28.63 -0.50 -23.36
CA GLY A 405 28.55 -1.70 -24.19
C GLY A 405 27.11 -1.95 -24.69
N PRO A 406 26.93 -2.67 -25.82
CA PRO A 406 25.61 -2.86 -26.43
C PRO A 406 24.53 -3.40 -25.49
N GLU A 407 24.88 -4.35 -24.61
CA GLU A 407 23.96 -4.92 -23.62
C GLU A 407 23.46 -3.87 -22.62
N TYR A 408 24.36 -3.16 -21.94
CA TYR A 408 24.01 -2.17 -20.94
C TYR A 408 23.35 -0.91 -21.53
N MET A 409 23.72 -0.54 -22.76
CA MET A 409 23.00 0.49 -23.49
C MET A 409 21.56 0.03 -23.81
N SER A 410 21.37 -1.21 -24.27
CA SER A 410 20.04 -1.78 -24.49
C SER A 410 19.20 -1.81 -23.21
N GLN A 411 19.79 -2.17 -22.07
CA GLN A 411 19.14 -2.09 -20.76
C GLN A 411 18.67 -0.66 -20.46
N PHE A 412 19.55 0.34 -20.58
CA PHE A 412 19.19 1.74 -20.33
C PHE A 412 18.08 2.25 -21.28
N GLU A 413 18.12 1.85 -22.56
CA GLU A 413 17.05 2.19 -23.51
C GLU A 413 15.72 1.54 -23.14
N ARG A 414 15.72 0.26 -22.75
CA ARG A 414 14.52 -0.46 -22.28
C ARG A 414 13.94 0.20 -21.03
N LEU A 415 14.78 0.56 -20.07
CA LEU A 415 14.38 1.27 -18.84
C LEU A 415 13.64 2.57 -19.17
N ILE A 416 14.27 3.48 -19.91
CA ILE A 416 13.67 4.77 -20.22
C ILE A 416 12.38 4.59 -21.03
N ARG A 417 12.35 3.71 -22.02
CA ARG A 417 11.14 3.50 -22.85
C ARG A 417 9.98 2.97 -22.03
N ARG A 418 10.24 2.07 -21.08
CA ARG A 418 9.24 1.53 -20.15
C ARG A 418 8.67 2.62 -19.25
N ASP A 419 9.53 3.46 -18.68
CA ASP A 419 9.17 4.28 -17.51
C ASP A 419 9.00 5.78 -17.80
N ARG A 420 9.37 6.29 -18.99
CA ARG A 420 9.26 7.73 -19.33
C ARG A 420 7.85 8.33 -19.23
N ASN A 421 6.80 7.51 -19.21
CA ASN A 421 5.42 7.96 -19.05
C ASN A 421 5.00 8.13 -17.57
N ARG A 422 5.84 7.72 -16.61
CA ARG A 422 5.53 7.71 -15.18
C ARG A 422 5.64 9.12 -14.58
N PRO A 423 4.57 9.71 -14.01
CA PRO A 423 4.65 11.04 -13.38
C PRO A 423 5.56 11.07 -12.15
N SER A 424 5.69 9.95 -11.44
CA SER A 424 6.59 9.82 -10.28
C SER A 424 8.06 9.97 -10.65
N VAL A 425 8.51 9.35 -11.75
CA VAL A 425 9.91 9.42 -12.20
C VAL A 425 10.26 10.87 -12.48
N PHE A 426 11.35 11.37 -11.89
CA PHE A 426 11.75 12.77 -12.03
C PHE A 426 13.20 12.97 -12.48
N ILE A 427 14.04 11.96 -12.27
CA ILE A 427 15.44 11.96 -12.67
C ILE A 427 15.90 10.53 -12.93
N TRP A 428 16.78 10.35 -13.91
CA TRP A 428 17.41 9.08 -14.25
C TRP A 428 18.79 9.00 -13.60
N SER A 429 19.09 7.92 -12.86
CA SER A 429 20.43 7.65 -12.35
C SER A 429 21.14 6.67 -13.30
N ILE A 430 22.31 7.07 -13.81
CA ILE A 430 23.03 6.31 -14.85
C ILE A 430 24.03 5.27 -14.29
N GLY A 431 24.11 5.14 -12.97
CA GLY A 431 25.02 4.22 -12.28
C GLY A 431 25.30 4.65 -10.83
N ASN A 432 25.92 3.75 -10.07
CA ASN A 432 26.29 3.94 -8.67
C ASN A 432 27.73 3.48 -8.40
N GLU A 433 28.54 4.35 -7.79
CA GLU A 433 29.84 4.00 -7.15
C GLU A 433 30.83 3.22 -8.03
N GLU A 434 30.95 3.61 -9.30
CA GLU A 434 31.88 3.05 -10.29
C GLU A 434 33.31 3.55 -10.09
N GLY A 435 33.90 3.22 -8.93
CA GLY A 435 35.16 3.76 -8.41
C GLY A 435 36.35 3.71 -9.37
N TRP A 436 36.39 2.70 -10.26
CA TRP A 436 37.47 2.54 -11.24
C TRP A 436 37.45 3.57 -12.37
N ILE A 437 36.30 4.19 -12.65
CA ILE A 437 36.10 5.01 -13.85
C ILE A 437 35.49 6.39 -13.58
N HIS A 438 34.76 6.57 -12.48
CA HIS A 438 33.93 7.76 -12.26
C HIS A 438 34.69 9.10 -12.16
N SER A 439 36.00 9.08 -11.89
CA SER A 439 36.87 10.25 -11.69
C SER A 439 37.82 10.51 -12.86
N ASN A 440 37.73 9.72 -13.93
CA ASN A 440 38.66 9.79 -15.06
C ASN A 440 37.95 9.96 -16.43
N SER A 441 38.77 10.12 -17.48
CA SER A 441 38.26 10.41 -18.83
C SER A 441 37.39 9.29 -19.43
N THR A 442 37.54 8.04 -18.97
CA THR A 442 36.72 6.91 -19.42
C THR A 442 35.30 7.05 -18.89
N GLY A 443 35.11 7.25 -17.59
CA GLY A 443 33.77 7.50 -17.02
C GLY A 443 33.10 8.72 -17.65
N LYS A 444 33.86 9.81 -17.87
CA LYS A 444 33.37 10.99 -18.59
C LYS A 444 32.78 10.68 -19.97
N ARG A 445 33.48 9.86 -20.79
CA ARG A 445 33.02 9.49 -22.13
C ARG A 445 31.75 8.63 -22.06
N ILE A 446 31.71 7.65 -21.14
CA ILE A 446 30.53 6.79 -20.97
C ILE A 446 29.32 7.60 -20.52
N ALA A 447 29.49 8.48 -19.53
CA ALA A 447 28.40 9.36 -19.05
C ALA A 447 27.85 10.26 -20.15
N ARG A 448 28.70 10.84 -21.02
CA ARG A 448 28.24 11.61 -22.18
C ARG A 448 27.34 10.79 -23.12
N THR A 449 27.70 9.53 -23.37
CA THR A 449 26.89 8.61 -24.19
C THR A 449 25.52 8.38 -23.57
N PHE A 450 25.46 8.10 -22.26
CA PHE A 450 24.19 7.91 -21.54
C PHE A 450 23.33 9.18 -21.52
N ILE A 451 23.93 10.34 -21.26
CA ILE A 451 23.21 11.63 -21.27
C ILE A 451 22.63 11.91 -22.66
N ALA A 452 23.40 11.63 -23.73
CA ALA A 452 22.91 11.79 -25.10
C ALA A 452 21.72 10.87 -25.38
N LYS A 453 21.83 9.59 -24.98
CA LYS A 453 20.75 8.61 -25.16
C LYS A 453 19.50 8.96 -24.35
N GLN A 454 19.66 9.44 -23.11
CA GLN A 454 18.53 9.88 -22.31
C GLN A 454 17.81 11.08 -22.95
N LYS A 455 18.55 12.08 -23.45
CA LYS A 455 17.95 13.23 -24.17
C LYS A 455 17.22 12.82 -25.44
N GLU A 456 17.70 11.79 -26.14
CA GLU A 456 17.04 11.20 -27.31
C GLU A 456 15.69 10.56 -26.93
N LEU A 457 15.63 9.82 -25.82
CA LEU A 457 14.48 8.99 -25.45
C LEU A 457 13.45 9.69 -24.54
N ASP A 458 13.90 10.59 -23.67
CA ASP A 458 13.07 11.33 -22.73
C ASP A 458 13.66 12.73 -22.44
N PRO A 459 13.50 13.72 -23.34
CA PRO A 459 14.03 15.06 -23.12
C PRO A 459 13.33 15.85 -22.00
N ALA A 460 12.24 15.32 -21.42
CA ALA A 460 11.47 16.00 -20.37
C ALA A 460 12.09 15.86 -18.97
N ARG A 461 13.06 14.95 -18.80
CA ARG A 461 13.78 14.72 -17.53
C ARG A 461 15.28 14.86 -17.74
N THR A 462 16.02 14.91 -16.63
CA THR A 462 17.49 14.99 -16.63
C THR A 462 18.11 13.73 -16.02
N CYS A 463 19.43 13.66 -15.99
CA CYS A 463 20.19 12.57 -15.37
C CYS A 463 21.01 13.03 -14.15
N THR A 464 21.28 12.09 -13.27
CA THR A 464 22.34 12.14 -12.25
C THR A 464 23.17 10.85 -12.26
N TYR A 465 24.20 10.80 -11.43
CA TYR A 465 25.09 9.66 -11.22
C TYR A 465 25.48 9.65 -9.74
N ALA A 466 25.23 8.54 -9.05
CA ALA A 466 25.50 8.39 -7.61
C ALA A 466 26.99 8.13 -7.36
N ALA A 467 27.64 9.05 -6.64
CA ALA A 467 29.09 9.08 -6.50
C ALA A 467 29.54 9.29 -5.05
N ASP A 468 30.36 8.39 -4.55
CA ASP A 468 31.03 8.40 -3.23
C ASP A 468 32.27 9.31 -3.17
N LEU A 469 32.30 10.33 -4.01
CA LEU A 469 33.38 11.32 -4.13
C LEU A 469 33.05 12.60 -3.34
N GLY A 470 34.06 13.16 -2.68
CA GLY A 470 33.98 14.49 -2.04
C GLY A 470 34.05 15.64 -3.06
N ASN A 471 34.92 16.61 -2.82
CA ASN A 471 35.12 17.74 -3.73
C ASN A 471 36.00 17.34 -4.95
N VAL A 472 35.47 16.49 -5.83
CA VAL A 472 36.15 16.00 -7.03
C VAL A 472 35.31 16.33 -8.27
N TYR A 473 35.82 17.23 -9.11
CA TYR A 473 35.14 17.66 -10.34
C TYR A 473 35.38 16.74 -11.55
N ASN A 474 36.58 16.14 -11.64
CA ASN A 474 37.00 15.38 -12.83
C ASN A 474 36.14 14.13 -13.11
N GLY A 475 36.11 13.69 -14.36
CA GLY A 475 35.42 12.46 -14.77
C GLY A 475 33.95 12.66 -15.09
N VAL A 476 33.08 11.83 -14.49
CA VAL A 476 31.62 11.89 -14.70
C VAL A 476 31.04 13.23 -14.21
N ASN A 477 31.57 13.77 -13.12
CA ASN A 477 31.09 15.01 -12.50
C ASN A 477 31.25 16.24 -13.41
N GLU A 478 32.18 16.21 -14.39
CA GLU A 478 32.38 17.29 -15.36
C GLU A 478 31.21 17.44 -16.36
N VAL A 479 30.40 16.39 -16.53
CA VAL A 479 29.40 16.30 -17.61
C VAL A 479 27.99 16.00 -17.10
N ILE A 480 27.87 15.44 -15.90
CA ILE A 480 26.55 15.10 -15.35
C ILE A 480 25.76 16.37 -15.03
N PRO A 481 24.48 16.49 -15.46
CA PRO A 481 23.71 17.71 -15.24
C PRO A 481 23.44 18.03 -13.77
N VAL A 482 23.28 17.01 -12.93
CA VAL A 482 23.04 17.12 -11.49
C VAL A 482 24.11 16.33 -10.77
N ARG A 483 24.95 17.02 -10.00
CA ARG A 483 25.97 16.40 -9.15
C ARG A 483 25.27 15.74 -7.96
N SER A 484 25.68 14.53 -7.61
CA SER A 484 25.14 13.87 -6.43
C SER A 484 26.21 13.30 -5.51
N PHE A 485 25.96 13.26 -4.21
CA PHE A 485 26.89 12.74 -3.20
C PHE A 485 26.32 11.47 -2.55
N ASN A 486 27.11 10.40 -2.56
CA ASN A 486 26.97 9.33 -1.58
C ASN A 486 27.88 9.68 -0.39
N TYR A 487 27.28 9.87 0.77
CA TYR A 487 27.92 10.29 2.01
C TYR A 487 28.66 11.61 1.82
N ARG A 488 29.90 11.72 2.32
CA ARG A 488 30.82 12.85 2.09
C ARG A 488 30.21 14.23 2.38
N GLN A 489 29.30 14.29 3.35
CA GLN A 489 28.54 15.49 3.73
C GLN A 489 29.44 16.69 4.05
N SER A 490 30.65 16.45 4.56
CA SER A 490 31.64 17.50 4.86
C SER A 490 32.19 18.20 3.61
N ALA A 491 32.12 17.58 2.43
CA ALA A 491 32.67 18.13 1.19
C ALA A 491 31.64 18.89 0.35
N VAL A 492 30.36 18.83 0.71
CA VAL A 492 29.26 19.38 -0.10
C VAL A 492 29.35 20.91 -0.21
N ALA A 493 29.63 21.60 0.89
CA ALA A 493 29.79 23.05 0.91
C ALA A 493 30.97 23.53 0.06
N ASP A 494 32.11 22.84 0.15
CA ASP A 494 33.30 23.15 -0.64
C ASP A 494 33.05 22.96 -2.13
N TYR A 495 32.40 21.86 -2.52
CA TYR A 495 32.05 21.63 -3.92
C TYR A 495 31.08 22.69 -4.45
N HIS A 496 30.06 23.07 -3.66
CA HIS A 496 29.12 24.11 -4.06
C HIS A 496 29.82 25.45 -4.28
N ARG A 497 30.73 25.84 -3.38
CA ARG A 497 31.54 27.06 -3.52
C ARG A 497 32.31 27.05 -4.85
N ASP A 498 32.90 25.92 -5.20
CA ASP A 498 33.76 25.78 -6.37
C ASP A 498 32.94 25.60 -7.68
N HIS A 499 31.69 25.09 -7.58
CA HIS A 499 30.80 24.79 -8.70
C HIS A 499 29.34 25.25 -8.48
N PRO A 500 29.08 26.55 -8.24
CA PRO A 500 27.77 27.03 -7.78
C PRO A 500 26.64 26.90 -8.82
N GLY A 501 26.98 26.70 -10.10
CA GLY A 501 26.01 26.53 -11.19
C GLY A 501 25.50 25.10 -11.37
N GLN A 502 26.06 24.11 -10.68
CA GLN A 502 25.65 22.71 -10.79
C GLN A 502 24.74 22.32 -9.61
N PRO A 503 23.50 21.85 -9.83
CA PRO A 503 22.63 21.40 -8.75
C PRO A 503 23.21 20.20 -7.99
N ILE A 504 23.00 20.15 -6.67
CA ILE A 504 23.59 19.15 -5.76
C ILE A 504 22.50 18.37 -4.99
N ILE A 505 22.54 17.04 -5.07
CA ILE A 505 21.64 16.12 -4.34
C ILE A 505 22.47 15.15 -3.50
N GLY A 506 21.99 14.73 -2.31
CA GLY A 506 22.55 13.56 -1.62
C GLY A 506 21.89 12.27 -2.10
N THR A 507 22.54 11.40 -2.86
CA THR A 507 21.96 10.14 -3.35
C THR A 507 22.03 8.99 -2.36
N GLU A 508 22.97 9.04 -1.41
CA GLU A 508 23.02 8.18 -0.23
C GLU A 508 23.50 8.98 0.95
N MET A 509 22.68 9.09 1.98
CA MET A 509 23.01 9.88 3.17
C MET A 509 22.68 9.08 4.43
N GLY A 510 23.26 9.44 5.55
CA GLY A 510 23.14 8.64 6.77
C GLY A 510 23.91 7.34 6.63
N SER A 511 23.21 6.19 6.57
CA SER A 511 23.73 4.83 6.83
C SER A 511 24.00 4.57 8.31
N THR A 512 23.12 5.11 9.16
CA THR A 512 23.07 4.78 10.59
C THR A 512 22.61 3.34 10.77
N VAL A 513 23.24 2.60 11.68
CA VAL A 513 22.91 1.20 11.95
C VAL A 513 22.19 1.06 13.28
N THR A 514 20.99 0.48 13.26
CA THR A 514 20.12 0.32 14.45
C THR A 514 19.40 -1.04 14.43
N THR A 515 19.08 -1.61 15.60
CA THR A 515 18.28 -2.84 15.72
C THR A 515 17.02 -2.54 16.53
N ARG A 516 15.82 -2.75 15.97
CA ARG A 516 14.54 -2.36 16.58
C ARG A 516 14.43 -2.80 18.04
N GLY A 517 14.20 -1.86 18.96
CA GLY A 517 13.95 -2.14 20.37
C GLY A 517 15.16 -2.65 21.17
N ILE A 518 16.38 -2.53 20.62
CA ILE A 518 17.61 -2.90 21.31
C ILE A 518 18.34 -1.64 21.78
N TYR A 519 18.73 -1.52 23.04
CA TYR A 519 19.37 -0.30 23.57
C TYR A 519 20.76 -0.53 24.16
N ARG A 520 21.36 -1.67 23.81
CA ARG A 520 22.71 -2.04 24.18
C ARG A 520 23.35 -2.82 23.04
N LYS A 521 24.64 -2.60 22.82
CA LYS A 521 25.43 -3.40 21.88
C LYS A 521 25.55 -4.83 22.38
N ASP A 522 25.22 -5.80 21.53
CA ASP A 522 25.42 -7.24 21.76
C ASP A 522 26.17 -7.82 20.55
N THR A 523 27.47 -8.07 20.70
CA THR A 523 28.32 -8.57 19.62
C THR A 523 28.16 -10.07 19.37
N ILE A 524 27.50 -10.81 20.28
CA ILE A 524 27.27 -12.26 20.12
C ILE A 524 26.02 -12.47 19.26
N ARG A 525 24.95 -11.73 19.57
CA ARG A 525 23.72 -11.74 18.77
C ARG A 525 23.79 -10.81 17.56
N GLY A 526 24.77 -9.93 17.49
CA GLY A 526 24.91 -8.99 16.37
C GLY A 526 23.88 -7.87 16.39
N TYR A 527 23.62 -7.31 17.58
CA TYR A 527 22.71 -6.19 17.76
C TYR A 527 23.46 -4.88 17.99
N VAL A 528 22.89 -3.81 17.44
CA VAL A 528 23.34 -2.42 17.62
C VAL A 528 22.23 -1.60 18.28
N PRO A 529 22.57 -0.62 19.14
CA PRO A 529 21.58 0.23 19.80
C PRO A 529 20.65 0.94 18.80
N ASP A 530 19.38 1.02 19.15
CA ASP A 530 18.28 1.68 18.45
C ASP A 530 18.26 3.17 18.79
N GLN A 531 19.41 3.82 18.66
CA GLN A 531 19.61 5.26 18.86
C GLN A 531 20.58 5.73 17.76
N ASP A 532 20.48 6.99 17.36
CA ASP A 532 21.32 7.59 16.33
C ASP A 532 22.74 7.86 16.86
N ILE A 533 23.45 6.79 17.19
CA ILE A 533 24.78 6.83 17.84
C ILE A 533 25.82 5.96 17.12
N THR A 534 25.40 5.11 16.17
CA THR A 534 26.29 4.19 15.46
C THR A 534 26.14 4.37 13.96
N ALA A 535 27.23 4.68 13.27
CA ALA A 535 27.32 4.68 11.82
C ALA A 535 28.68 4.10 11.39
N PRO A 536 28.78 3.46 10.21
CA PRO A 536 30.05 3.04 9.63
C PRO A 536 31.01 4.22 9.37
N TRP A 537 32.30 3.94 9.23
CA TRP A 537 33.34 4.98 9.11
C TRP A 537 33.24 5.84 7.84
N TRP A 538 32.61 5.33 6.78
CA TRP A 538 32.38 6.06 5.52
C TRP A 538 31.12 6.92 5.52
N ALA A 539 30.28 6.75 6.54
CA ALA A 539 28.90 7.19 6.62
C ALA A 539 28.71 8.25 7.71
N SER A 540 27.46 8.47 8.14
CA SER A 540 27.12 9.45 9.19
C SER A 540 25.88 9.05 9.98
N LYS A 541 25.71 9.68 11.14
CA LYS A 541 24.43 9.68 11.85
C LYS A 541 23.38 10.48 11.07
N ALA A 542 22.10 10.20 11.29
CA ALA A 542 21.02 10.93 10.65
C ALA A 542 21.09 12.44 10.97
N GLU A 543 21.37 12.77 12.22
CA GLU A 543 21.45 14.16 12.68
C GLU A 543 22.60 14.96 12.04
N ASP A 544 23.74 14.31 11.80
CA ASP A 544 24.95 14.97 11.30
C ASP A 544 24.74 15.52 9.88
N TRP A 545 24.18 14.73 8.96
CA TRP A 545 23.99 15.17 7.58
C TRP A 545 22.70 15.97 7.38
N TRP A 546 21.60 15.60 8.06
CA TRP A 546 20.31 16.23 7.81
C TRP A 546 20.32 17.68 8.28
N THR A 547 20.99 17.99 9.40
CA THR A 547 21.14 19.38 9.87
C THR A 547 21.82 20.26 8.82
N LEU A 548 22.82 19.73 8.12
CA LEU A 548 23.49 20.42 7.03
C LEU A 548 22.56 20.57 5.82
N ALA A 549 21.97 19.48 5.35
CA ALA A 549 21.10 19.51 4.17
C ALA A 549 19.87 20.40 4.40
N ALA A 550 19.22 20.31 5.56
CA ALA A 550 18.02 21.07 5.89
C ALA A 550 18.23 22.60 5.91
N THR A 551 19.43 23.06 6.28
CA THR A 551 19.74 24.48 6.44
C THR A 551 20.37 25.14 5.21
N ASN A 552 20.78 24.36 4.20
CA ASN A 552 21.45 24.85 3.01
C ASN A 552 20.59 24.68 1.75
N ASP A 553 20.16 25.77 1.12
CA ASP A 553 19.25 25.74 -0.05
C ASP A 553 19.91 25.19 -1.33
N TYR A 554 21.23 25.34 -1.46
CA TYR A 554 22.00 24.76 -2.57
C TYR A 554 22.08 23.23 -2.49
N TRP A 555 21.79 22.66 -1.32
CA TRP A 555 21.65 21.22 -1.15
C TRP A 555 20.16 20.87 -1.27
N LEU A 556 19.81 20.22 -2.37
CA LEU A 556 18.41 19.94 -2.74
C LEU A 556 17.69 18.96 -1.79
N GLY A 557 18.39 18.43 -0.79
CA GLY A 557 17.98 17.32 0.06
C GLY A 557 18.71 16.04 -0.34
N GLY A 558 18.18 14.89 0.05
CA GLY A 558 18.83 13.63 -0.28
C GLY A 558 18.05 12.38 0.10
N PHE A 559 18.68 11.23 -0.11
CA PHE A 559 18.10 9.90 0.07
C PHE A 559 18.86 9.14 1.15
N ILE A 560 18.16 8.70 2.20
CA ILE A 560 18.80 7.99 3.31
C ILE A 560 19.10 6.55 2.93
N TRP A 561 20.21 5.99 3.41
CA TRP A 561 20.50 4.56 3.38
C TRP A 561 20.09 3.95 4.72
N THR A 562 18.97 3.23 4.86
CA THR A 562 17.89 2.95 3.88
C THR A 562 16.50 3.19 4.49
N GLY A 563 15.44 3.08 3.69
CA GLY A 563 14.06 3.14 4.17
C GLY A 563 13.65 1.88 4.96
N PHE A 564 13.91 0.71 4.39
CA PHE A 564 13.74 -0.59 5.06
C PHE A 564 15.09 -1.29 5.20
N ASP A 565 15.26 -2.09 6.25
CA ASP A 565 16.29 -3.13 6.23
C ASP A 565 16.01 -4.07 5.05
N TYR A 566 17.05 -4.74 4.60
CA TYR A 566 17.03 -5.67 3.49
C TYR A 566 17.94 -6.85 3.82
N ARG A 567 17.74 -7.97 3.14
CA ARG A 567 18.58 -9.15 3.35
C ARG A 567 19.99 -8.92 2.79
N GLY A 568 20.98 -9.43 3.49
CA GLY A 568 22.38 -9.23 3.15
C GLY A 568 22.96 -7.92 3.67
N GLU A 569 24.18 -7.60 3.24
CA GLU A 569 24.98 -6.47 3.71
C GLU A 569 24.85 -6.20 5.23
N PRO A 570 25.16 -7.18 6.10
CA PRO A 570 24.83 -7.15 7.54
C PRO A 570 25.73 -6.24 8.39
N THR A 571 26.21 -5.13 7.82
CA THR A 571 27.07 -4.14 8.47
C THR A 571 26.42 -3.63 9.77
N PRO A 572 27.14 -3.58 10.90
CA PRO A 572 28.60 -3.67 11.03
C PRO A 572 29.13 -5.09 11.31
N TYR A 573 28.26 -6.09 11.28
CA TYR A 573 28.58 -7.46 11.66
C TYR A 573 28.59 -8.38 10.43
N GLN A 574 28.73 -9.66 10.71
CA GLN A 574 28.65 -10.77 9.77
C GLN A 574 27.76 -11.83 10.44
N TRP A 575 27.94 -13.12 10.14
CA TRP A 575 27.29 -14.20 10.86
C TRP A 575 27.29 -13.97 12.40
N PRO A 576 26.14 -14.08 13.10
CA PRO A 576 24.87 -14.64 12.65
C PRO A 576 23.94 -13.65 11.92
N ASN A 577 24.32 -12.40 11.71
CA ASN A 577 23.47 -11.45 10.99
C ASN A 577 23.34 -11.84 9.51
N ILE A 578 22.10 -11.90 9.04
CA ILE A 578 21.73 -12.23 7.66
C ILE A 578 21.01 -11.07 6.96
N ASN A 579 20.63 -10.03 7.70
CA ASN A 579 19.98 -8.83 7.19
C ASN A 579 20.77 -7.58 7.64
N SER A 580 20.56 -6.48 6.93
CA SER A 580 21.16 -5.20 7.23
C SER A 580 20.57 -4.55 8.49
N HIS A 581 21.25 -3.50 8.98
CA HIS A 581 20.82 -2.68 10.12
C HIS A 581 20.49 -1.23 9.74
N PHE A 582 20.58 -0.89 8.45
CA PHE A 582 20.52 0.49 7.94
C PHE A 582 19.13 1.09 7.88
N GLY A 583 18.10 0.25 7.78
CA GLY A 583 16.73 0.67 7.60
C GLY A 583 16.24 1.49 8.78
N VAL A 584 15.54 2.58 8.50
CA VAL A 584 14.77 3.30 9.52
C VAL A 584 13.56 2.50 10.01
N MET A 585 13.12 1.53 9.22
CA MET A 585 12.24 0.43 9.59
C MET A 585 12.97 -0.90 9.40
N ASP A 586 12.59 -1.93 10.15
CA ASP A 586 13.08 -3.28 9.92
C ASP A 586 12.50 -3.89 8.62
N MET A 587 12.91 -5.12 8.28
CA MET A 587 12.47 -5.81 7.06
C MET A 587 10.95 -6.07 6.97
N CYS A 588 10.23 -6.02 8.10
CA CYS A 588 8.77 -6.16 8.14
C CYS A 588 8.05 -4.80 7.99
N GLY A 589 8.81 -3.71 8.04
CA GLY A 589 8.28 -2.34 8.07
C GLY A 589 7.92 -1.85 9.47
N PHE A 590 8.42 -2.49 10.53
CA PHE A 590 8.23 -1.96 11.88
C PHE A 590 9.23 -0.82 12.14
N PRO A 591 8.78 0.34 12.65
CA PRO A 591 9.64 1.50 12.87
C PRO A 591 10.70 1.23 13.95
N LYS A 592 11.93 1.69 13.69
CA LYS A 592 13.01 1.85 14.65
C LYS A 592 12.99 3.28 15.21
N ASN A 593 13.79 3.63 16.22
CA ASN A 593 13.71 4.98 16.81
C ASN A 593 14.12 6.10 15.86
N ILE A 594 15.03 5.79 14.93
CA ILE A 594 15.48 6.74 13.90
C ILE A 594 14.36 7.16 12.94
N TYR A 595 13.31 6.33 12.77
CA TYR A 595 12.08 6.72 12.06
C TYR A 595 11.49 8.01 12.63
N TYR A 596 11.42 8.12 13.96
CA TYR A 596 10.80 9.25 14.64
C TYR A 596 11.68 10.51 14.60
N TYR A 597 13.01 10.37 14.47
CA TYR A 597 13.90 11.50 14.17
C TYR A 597 13.52 12.12 12.82
N TYR A 598 13.49 11.30 11.76
CA TYR A 598 13.12 11.79 10.43
C TYR A 598 11.69 12.31 10.42
N LYS A 599 10.72 11.59 11.00
CA LYS A 599 9.33 12.03 11.06
C LYS A 599 9.16 13.40 11.72
N SER A 600 9.89 13.68 12.80
CA SER A 600 9.88 14.99 13.46
C SER A 600 10.26 16.12 12.49
N TRP A 601 11.26 15.91 11.66
CA TRP A 601 11.82 16.97 10.81
C TRP A 601 11.32 16.95 9.36
N TRP A 602 10.69 15.86 8.92
CA TRP A 602 10.18 15.66 7.58
C TRP A 602 8.67 15.86 7.47
N THR A 603 7.95 15.95 8.59
CA THR A 603 6.51 16.19 8.60
C THR A 603 6.15 17.41 9.45
N ASP A 604 4.96 17.96 9.18
CA ASP A 604 4.33 18.96 10.05
C ASP A 604 3.39 18.32 11.09
N GLU A 605 3.26 16.99 11.10
CA GLU A 605 2.44 16.25 12.09
C GLU A 605 2.98 16.46 13.51
N ASP A 606 2.13 16.30 14.52
CA ASP A 606 2.60 16.36 15.91
C ASP A 606 3.36 15.09 16.25
N VAL A 607 4.66 15.21 16.51
CA VAL A 607 5.53 14.08 16.89
C VAL A 607 6.03 14.28 18.31
N LEU A 608 5.83 13.29 19.17
CA LEU A 608 6.41 13.22 20.51
C LEU A 608 6.66 11.75 20.86
N HIS A 609 7.87 11.27 20.59
CA HIS A 609 8.26 9.87 20.77
C HIS A 609 9.31 9.74 21.87
N ILE A 610 9.09 8.82 22.81
CA ILE A 610 10.03 8.50 23.88
C ILE A 610 10.69 7.16 23.56
N SER A 611 12.01 7.11 23.68
CA SER A 611 12.79 5.87 23.65
C SER A 611 13.79 5.88 24.80
N PRO A 612 14.15 4.73 25.39
CA PRO A 612 13.72 3.37 25.08
C PRO A 612 12.32 3.01 25.61
N HIS A 613 11.90 1.76 25.40
CA HIS A 613 10.82 1.16 26.18
C HIS A 613 11.19 1.07 27.68
N TRP A 614 10.21 0.86 28.57
CA TRP A 614 10.43 0.88 30.03
C TRP A 614 10.42 -0.51 30.70
N ASN A 615 10.70 -1.55 29.92
CA ASN A 615 10.92 -2.93 30.39
C ASN A 615 12.43 -3.24 30.43
N TRP A 616 12.95 -3.57 31.60
CA TRP A 616 14.36 -3.90 31.80
C TRP A 616 14.54 -5.23 32.53
N LYS A 617 13.78 -6.24 32.09
CA LYS A 617 13.93 -7.62 32.54
C LYS A 617 15.19 -8.24 31.92
N GLU A 618 15.70 -9.31 32.51
CA GLU A 618 16.90 -9.97 32.00
C GLU A 618 16.58 -10.77 30.74
N LYS A 619 16.97 -10.24 29.57
CA LYS A 619 16.89 -10.94 28.26
C LYS A 619 18.16 -11.72 27.93
N ALA A 620 19.31 -11.19 28.36
CA ALA A 620 20.61 -11.85 28.36
C ALA A 620 21.46 -11.24 29.48
N PRO A 621 22.61 -11.86 29.84
CA PRO A 621 23.42 -11.38 30.96
C PRO A 621 23.71 -9.87 30.91
N GLY A 622 23.26 -9.15 31.94
CA GLY A 622 23.45 -7.70 32.09
C GLY A 622 22.50 -6.82 31.26
N TRP A 623 21.43 -7.38 30.68
CA TRP A 623 20.36 -6.58 30.06
C TRP A 623 19.38 -5.99 31.06
N ASN A 624 19.26 -6.62 32.22
CA ASN A 624 18.42 -6.10 33.28
C ASN A 624 18.96 -4.78 33.83
N LYS A 625 18.03 -3.93 34.29
CA LYS A 625 18.34 -2.75 35.09
C LYS A 625 17.75 -2.94 36.47
N LYS A 626 18.54 -2.66 37.49
CA LYS A 626 18.06 -2.54 38.86
C LYS A 626 17.49 -1.14 39.06
N GLN A 627 16.58 -1.01 40.02
CA GLN A 627 16.06 0.30 40.39
C GLN A 627 17.22 1.24 40.77
N GLY A 628 17.23 2.43 40.19
CA GLY A 628 18.30 3.42 40.32
C GLY A 628 19.37 3.37 39.23
N ASP A 629 19.47 2.29 38.43
CA ASP A 629 20.45 2.21 37.36
C ASP A 629 20.16 3.28 36.28
N PRO A 630 21.19 3.96 35.74
CA PRO A 630 20.97 4.99 34.74
C PRO A 630 20.52 4.39 33.40
N VAL A 631 19.56 5.07 32.77
CA VAL A 631 19.04 4.81 31.42
C VAL A 631 19.09 6.11 30.63
N ASP A 632 19.64 6.06 29.41
CA ASP A 632 19.64 7.21 28.50
C ASP A 632 18.30 7.25 27.74
N VAL A 633 17.46 8.23 28.07
CA VAL A 633 16.12 8.42 27.52
C VAL A 633 16.16 9.53 26.49
N TRP A 634 15.83 9.21 25.24
CA TRP A 634 15.76 10.16 24.13
C TRP A 634 14.30 10.50 23.80
N VAL A 635 14.07 11.76 23.47
CA VAL A 635 12.79 12.28 22.98
C VAL A 635 12.98 12.89 21.60
N ASN A 636 12.32 12.29 20.61
CA ASN A 636 12.21 12.84 19.25
C ASN A 636 10.89 13.61 19.14
N THR A 637 10.97 14.90 18.86
CA THR A 637 9.78 15.76 18.71
C THR A 637 10.07 16.95 17.80
N ASN A 638 9.01 17.45 17.15
CA ASN A 638 9.02 18.73 16.45
C ASN A 638 8.31 19.86 17.20
N ALA A 639 8.10 19.65 18.50
CA ALA A 639 7.72 20.69 19.44
C ALA A 639 8.89 21.64 19.76
N ASP A 640 8.57 22.79 20.33
CA ASP A 640 9.55 23.83 20.68
C ASP A 640 10.37 23.41 21.92
N ASN A 641 9.80 22.59 22.80
CA ASN A 641 10.42 22.07 24.01
C ASN A 641 9.73 20.80 24.49
N ALA A 642 10.39 20.06 25.39
CA ALA A 642 9.81 18.94 26.11
C ALA A 642 10.28 18.89 27.57
N GLU A 643 9.40 18.45 28.45
CA GLU A 643 9.68 18.13 29.85
C GLU A 643 9.37 16.65 30.09
N LEU A 644 10.30 15.94 30.73
CA LEU A 644 10.18 14.52 31.00
C LEU A 644 9.82 14.30 32.48
N PHE A 645 8.95 13.34 32.74
CA PHE A 645 8.48 12.96 34.07
C PHE A 645 8.69 11.45 34.28
N LEU A 646 9.14 11.07 35.46
CA LEU A 646 9.13 9.68 35.93
C LEU A 646 8.19 9.57 37.12
N ASN A 647 7.15 8.74 37.00
CA ASN A 647 6.14 8.53 38.04
C ASN A 647 5.57 9.86 38.59
N GLY A 648 5.31 10.81 37.68
CA GLY A 648 4.78 12.15 38.00
C GLY A 648 5.81 13.18 38.48
N LYS A 649 7.07 12.78 38.71
CA LYS A 649 8.14 13.69 39.12
C LYS A 649 8.90 14.22 37.90
N SER A 650 8.97 15.55 37.76
CA SER A 650 9.74 16.20 36.69
C SER A 650 11.23 15.87 36.77
N LEU A 651 11.81 15.61 35.61
CA LEU A 651 13.24 15.43 35.35
C LEU A 651 13.84 16.64 34.61
N GLY A 652 13.08 17.73 34.51
CA GLY A 652 13.49 19.00 33.92
C GLY A 652 13.05 19.17 32.47
N LYS A 653 12.71 20.42 32.15
CA LYS A 653 12.35 20.88 30.81
C LYS A 653 13.61 21.21 29.99
N LYS A 654 13.59 20.87 28.69
CA LYS A 654 14.63 21.25 27.73
C LYS A 654 14.01 21.88 26.48
N GLU A 655 14.63 22.93 25.97
CA GLU A 655 14.28 23.54 24.67
C GLU A 655 14.82 22.68 23.52
N MET A 656 14.03 22.49 22.47
CA MET A 656 14.36 21.60 21.35
C MET A 656 15.16 22.35 20.28
N PRO A 657 16.44 21.99 20.04
CA PRO A 657 17.18 22.52 18.89
C PRO A 657 16.57 21.98 17.59
N ARG A 658 16.40 22.86 16.59
CA ARG A 658 15.86 22.47 15.27
C ARG A 658 16.77 21.42 14.61
N ASN A 659 16.17 20.37 14.06
CA ASN A 659 16.86 19.23 13.43
C ASN A 659 17.66 18.32 14.40
N SER A 660 17.38 18.36 15.71
CA SER A 660 18.07 17.55 16.73
C SER A 660 17.12 16.60 17.48
N HIS A 661 17.55 16.11 18.64
CA HIS A 661 16.77 15.36 19.61
C HIS A 661 17.03 15.90 21.03
N LEU A 662 16.22 15.45 22.01
CA LEU A 662 16.47 15.71 23.42
C LEU A 662 16.84 14.41 24.13
N ASN A 663 17.67 14.47 25.18
CA ASN A 663 18.04 13.31 25.98
C ASN A 663 18.04 13.60 27.49
N TRP A 664 17.88 12.57 28.32
CA TRP A 664 18.00 12.62 29.78
C TRP A 664 18.65 11.33 30.28
N THR A 665 19.52 11.43 31.28
CA THR A 665 19.95 10.25 32.05
C THR A 665 18.99 10.06 33.22
N VAL A 666 18.19 8.99 33.17
CA VAL A 666 17.09 8.74 34.09
C VAL A 666 17.40 7.52 34.97
N PRO A 667 17.30 7.61 36.31
CA PRO A 667 17.41 6.44 37.17
C PRO A 667 16.19 5.54 36.94
N TYR A 668 16.42 4.27 36.59
CA TYR A 668 15.33 3.35 36.32
C TYR A 668 14.45 3.14 37.55
N GLU A 669 13.15 3.31 37.38
CA GLU A 669 12.12 2.91 38.34
C GLU A 669 10.93 2.37 37.55
N PRO A 670 10.42 1.15 37.83
CA PRO A 670 9.22 0.66 37.17
C PRO A 670 8.05 1.64 37.29
N GLY A 671 7.26 1.78 36.23
CA GLY A 671 6.14 2.70 36.21
C GLY A 671 6.01 3.40 34.86
N THR A 672 5.84 4.73 34.88
CA THR A 672 5.52 5.53 33.69
C THR A 672 6.57 6.61 33.49
N LEU A 673 7.16 6.64 32.30
CA LEU A 673 7.78 7.83 31.75
C LEU A 673 6.75 8.59 30.91
N GLU A 674 6.60 9.87 31.19
CA GLU A 674 5.73 10.77 30.43
C GLU A 674 6.53 11.96 29.91
N ALA A 675 6.34 12.31 28.65
CA ALA A 675 6.86 13.55 28.08
C ALA A 675 5.69 14.50 27.83
N VAL A 676 5.87 15.77 28.21
CA VAL A 676 4.97 16.88 27.91
C VAL A 676 5.73 17.89 27.07
N ALA A 677 5.21 18.22 25.89
CA ALA A 677 5.86 19.12 24.94
C ALA A 677 4.90 20.22 24.47
N TYR A 678 5.44 21.34 23.98
CA TYR A 678 4.63 22.43 23.43
C TYR A 678 5.10 22.78 22.03
N LYS A 679 4.21 22.71 21.04
CA LYS A 679 4.46 23.10 19.65
C LYS A 679 3.59 24.29 19.29
N LYS A 680 4.17 25.48 19.12
CA LYS A 680 3.45 26.74 18.89
C LYS A 680 2.32 26.95 19.92
N GLY A 681 2.62 26.65 21.19
CA GLY A 681 1.67 26.71 22.31
C GLY A 681 0.71 25.50 22.43
N LYS A 682 0.65 24.59 21.45
CA LYS A 682 -0.13 23.35 21.54
C LYS A 682 0.56 22.33 22.44
N ARG A 683 -0.09 21.94 23.54
CA ARG A 683 0.39 20.87 24.43
C ARG A 683 0.29 19.49 23.75
N LEU A 684 1.36 18.73 23.81
CA LEU A 684 1.50 17.34 23.37
C LEU A 684 1.90 16.48 24.57
N THR A 685 1.42 15.23 24.61
CA THR A 685 1.78 14.25 25.63
C THR A 685 2.09 12.91 24.98
N SER A 686 3.02 12.18 25.58
CA SER A 686 3.41 10.82 25.19
C SER A 686 3.88 10.07 26.43
N LYS A 687 3.71 8.75 26.46
CA LYS A 687 4.15 7.93 27.58
C LYS A 687 4.68 6.57 27.15
N VAL A 688 5.63 6.05 27.92
CA VAL A 688 6.07 4.65 27.88
C VAL A 688 5.97 4.07 29.29
N GLU A 689 5.53 2.82 29.39
CA GLU A 689 5.15 2.21 30.66
C GLU A 689 5.82 0.85 30.81
N THR A 690 6.18 0.48 32.04
CA THR A 690 6.58 -0.89 32.35
C THR A 690 5.36 -1.80 32.22
N THR A 691 5.44 -2.82 31.36
CA THR A 691 4.32 -3.74 31.08
C THR A 691 4.37 -5.02 31.91
N GLY A 692 3.20 -5.67 31.99
CA GLY A 692 3.02 -6.97 32.63
C GLY A 692 3.60 -8.12 31.81
N LEU A 693 3.14 -9.34 32.11
CA LEU A 693 3.40 -10.50 31.24
C LEU A 693 2.39 -10.50 30.08
N PRO A 694 2.78 -11.01 28.89
CA PRO A 694 1.83 -11.24 27.80
C PRO A 694 0.68 -12.16 28.26
N VAL A 695 -0.55 -11.85 27.83
CA VAL A 695 -1.74 -12.68 28.07
C VAL A 695 -2.57 -12.96 26.82
N GLU A 696 -2.40 -12.16 25.76
CA GLU A 696 -3.23 -12.24 24.56
C GLU A 696 -2.42 -11.96 23.30
N VAL A 697 -2.67 -12.74 22.24
CA VAL A 697 -2.20 -12.48 20.88
C VAL A 697 -3.20 -11.57 20.17
N VAL A 698 -2.70 -10.53 19.52
CA VAL A 698 -3.51 -9.61 18.69
C VAL A 698 -3.09 -9.71 17.24
N VAL A 699 -4.09 -9.84 16.36
CA VAL A 699 -3.94 -9.85 14.91
C VAL A 699 -4.51 -8.55 14.36
N THR A 700 -3.69 -7.80 13.65
CA THR A 700 -4.07 -6.54 13.00
C THR A 700 -3.90 -6.68 11.49
N PRO A 701 -4.98 -6.94 10.72
CA PRO A 701 -4.93 -6.92 9.27
C PRO A 701 -4.85 -5.48 8.74
N TYR A 702 -4.17 -5.27 7.60
CA TYR A 702 -4.21 -4.00 6.86
C TYR A 702 -5.45 -3.87 5.97
N LYS A 703 -6.03 -4.99 5.57
CA LYS A 703 -7.36 -5.09 4.94
C LYS A 703 -8.00 -6.44 5.22
N THR A 704 -9.32 -6.46 5.26
CA THR A 704 -10.16 -7.64 5.48
C THR A 704 -11.01 -7.99 4.27
N THR A 705 -11.00 -7.18 3.21
CA THR A 705 -11.58 -7.53 1.91
C THR A 705 -10.47 -7.64 0.86
N ILE A 706 -10.38 -8.79 0.17
CA ILE A 706 -9.39 -9.05 -0.89
C ILE A 706 -10.05 -9.59 -2.15
N LEU A 707 -9.40 -9.43 -3.30
CA LEU A 707 -9.86 -10.02 -4.55
C LEU A 707 -9.43 -11.49 -4.66
N ALA A 708 -10.37 -12.38 -4.99
CA ALA A 708 -10.11 -13.80 -5.27
C ALA A 708 -9.49 -13.98 -6.66
N ASP A 709 -8.35 -13.35 -6.92
CA ASP A 709 -7.66 -13.34 -8.22
C ASP A 709 -6.33 -14.09 -8.19
N GLY A 710 -6.02 -14.80 -7.10
CA GLY A 710 -4.77 -15.54 -6.88
C GLY A 710 -3.54 -14.65 -6.73
N LYS A 711 -3.70 -13.32 -6.61
CA LYS A 711 -2.60 -12.35 -6.60
C LYS A 711 -2.70 -11.38 -5.44
N ASP A 712 -3.91 -10.92 -5.15
CA ASP A 712 -4.16 -9.96 -4.10
C ASP A 712 -3.73 -10.52 -2.74
N ALA A 713 -3.22 -9.66 -1.88
CA ALA A 713 -2.60 -10.06 -0.63
C ALA A 713 -2.88 -9.05 0.47
N THR A 714 -2.79 -9.46 1.73
CA THR A 714 -2.90 -8.59 2.91
C THR A 714 -1.75 -8.86 3.88
N VAL A 715 -1.37 -7.83 4.63
CA VAL A 715 -0.37 -7.90 5.69
C VAL A 715 -1.09 -8.06 7.03
N LEU A 716 -0.69 -9.05 7.81
CA LEU A 716 -1.18 -9.28 9.16
C LEU A 716 -0.03 -9.05 10.14
N ASN A 717 -0.13 -7.98 10.93
CA ASN A 717 0.81 -7.72 12.01
C ASN A 717 0.34 -8.40 13.28
N ILE A 718 1.27 -9.07 13.97
CA ILE A 718 1.01 -9.86 15.17
C ILE A 718 1.77 -9.22 16.33
N THR A 719 1.04 -8.93 17.41
CA THR A 719 1.59 -8.44 18.67
C THR A 719 1.04 -9.24 19.85
N VAL A 720 1.57 -8.99 21.05
CA VAL A 720 1.01 -9.51 22.29
C VAL A 720 0.76 -8.41 23.30
N LEU A 721 -0.35 -8.51 24.03
CA LEU A 721 -0.75 -7.55 25.05
C LEU A 721 -0.62 -8.12 26.46
N ASP A 722 -0.36 -7.25 27.44
CA ASP A 722 -0.53 -7.56 28.86
C ASP A 722 -2.00 -7.44 29.32
N ARG A 723 -2.27 -7.69 30.61
CA ARG A 723 -3.63 -7.64 31.19
C ARG A 723 -4.25 -6.25 31.14
N GLU A 724 -3.42 -5.22 31.05
CA GLU A 724 -3.83 -3.82 30.94
C GLU A 724 -4.01 -3.38 29.47
N GLY A 725 -3.84 -4.29 28.50
CA GLY A 725 -4.03 -4.04 27.07
C GLY A 725 -2.87 -3.30 26.40
N ARG A 726 -1.66 -3.34 26.99
CA ARG A 726 -0.45 -2.68 26.46
C ARG A 726 0.41 -3.69 25.70
N GLU A 727 0.96 -3.30 24.55
CA GLU A 727 1.93 -4.12 23.81
C GLU A 727 3.16 -4.42 24.68
N VAL A 728 3.59 -5.67 24.75
CA VAL A 728 4.79 -6.07 25.52
C VAL A 728 6.03 -5.92 24.62
N PRO A 729 6.87 -4.89 24.83
CA PRO A 729 7.89 -4.47 23.85
C PRO A 729 9.11 -5.39 23.80
N ASP A 730 9.27 -6.27 24.79
CA ASP A 730 10.38 -7.22 24.92
C ASP A 730 9.94 -8.69 24.73
N ALA A 731 8.68 -8.94 24.31
CA ALA A 731 8.17 -10.29 24.13
C ALA A 731 8.82 -11.02 22.93
N ASP A 732 9.05 -12.32 23.12
CA ASP A 732 9.71 -13.23 22.18
C ASP A 732 8.98 -14.57 22.03
N ASN A 733 7.66 -14.57 22.26
CA ASN A 733 6.85 -15.78 22.15
C ASN A 733 6.88 -16.35 20.71
N LEU A 734 6.99 -17.68 20.58
CA LEU A 734 6.73 -18.38 19.32
C LEU A 734 5.23 -18.38 19.04
N VAL A 735 4.83 -17.81 17.89
CA VAL A 735 3.44 -17.79 17.44
C VAL A 735 3.27 -18.77 16.28
N ARG A 736 2.21 -19.58 16.34
CA ARG A 736 1.80 -20.52 15.30
C ARG A 736 0.58 -19.99 14.58
N PHE A 737 0.52 -20.18 13.26
CA PHE A 737 -0.53 -19.65 12.41
C PHE A 737 -1.31 -20.76 11.74
N THR A 738 -2.63 -20.62 11.69
CA THR A 738 -3.52 -21.51 10.96
C THR A 738 -4.43 -20.69 10.05
N ILE A 739 -4.71 -21.24 8.87
CA ILE A 739 -5.55 -20.63 7.85
C ILE A 739 -6.57 -21.66 7.35
N GLU A 740 -7.82 -21.24 7.16
CA GLU A 740 -8.90 -22.02 6.56
C GLU A 740 -9.57 -21.21 5.45
N GLY A 741 -10.01 -21.86 4.36
CA GLY A 741 -10.57 -21.21 3.18
C GLY A 741 -9.59 -21.13 2.00
N ASP A 742 -10.02 -20.55 0.88
CA ASP A 742 -9.18 -20.44 -0.33
C ASP A 742 -8.23 -19.24 -0.24
N GLY A 743 -7.19 -19.41 0.57
CA GLY A 743 -6.09 -18.47 0.75
C GLY A 743 -4.85 -19.20 1.25
N LYS A 744 -3.68 -18.57 1.11
CA LYS A 744 -2.40 -19.16 1.54
C LYS A 744 -1.53 -18.14 2.25
N ILE A 745 -0.83 -18.59 3.29
CA ILE A 745 0.29 -17.83 3.85
C ILE A 745 1.44 -17.97 2.85
N ILE A 746 2.02 -16.85 2.43
CA ILE A 746 3.13 -16.85 1.48
C ILE A 746 4.44 -16.39 2.10
N GLY A 747 4.46 -15.94 3.36
CA GLY A 747 5.70 -15.56 4.02
C GLY A 747 5.47 -15.08 5.44
N VAL A 748 6.48 -15.25 6.28
CA VAL A 748 6.50 -14.78 7.66
C VAL A 748 7.82 -14.08 7.99
N GLY A 749 7.81 -13.13 8.92
CA GLY A 749 9.02 -12.42 9.34
C GLY A 749 8.86 -11.72 10.70
N ASN A 750 9.97 -11.31 11.31
CA ASN A 750 9.95 -10.54 12.57
C ASN A 750 10.92 -9.35 12.60
N GLY A 751 11.81 -9.22 11.60
CA GLY A 751 12.79 -8.12 11.54
C GLY A 751 14.00 -8.29 12.45
N ASP A 752 14.21 -9.44 13.08
CA ASP A 752 15.48 -9.75 13.76
C ASP A 752 16.58 -9.95 12.69
N PRO A 753 17.65 -9.13 12.69
CA PRO A 753 18.72 -9.26 11.70
C PRO A 753 19.52 -10.57 11.84
N SER A 754 19.35 -11.30 12.94
CA SER A 754 20.05 -12.57 13.25
C SER A 754 19.15 -13.79 13.30
N SER A 755 17.84 -13.66 13.02
CA SER A 755 16.96 -14.83 13.02
C SER A 755 17.24 -15.71 11.80
N HIS A 756 17.48 -17.00 12.04
CA HIS A 756 17.62 -18.02 11.00
C HIS A 756 16.35 -18.87 10.83
N GLU A 757 15.26 -18.49 11.49
CA GLU A 757 13.97 -19.16 11.31
C GLU A 757 13.52 -19.04 9.83
N PRO A 758 12.97 -20.11 9.21
CA PRO A 758 12.65 -20.12 7.78
C PRO A 758 11.66 -19.02 7.38
N ASP A 759 11.97 -18.25 6.33
CA ASP A 759 11.06 -17.26 5.71
C ASP A 759 9.77 -17.90 5.16
N LYS A 760 9.91 -19.12 4.66
CA LYS A 760 8.86 -20.00 4.15
C LYS A 760 8.82 -21.24 5.02
N CYS A 761 7.65 -21.58 5.56
CA CYS A 761 7.45 -22.82 6.30
C CYS A 761 6.84 -23.88 5.39
N GLU A 762 6.96 -25.15 5.80
CA GLU A 762 6.14 -26.21 5.22
C GLU A 762 4.65 -25.92 5.48
N GLU A 763 3.79 -26.36 4.56
CA GLU A 763 2.36 -26.17 4.67
C GLU A 763 1.82 -26.76 5.99
N GLY A 764 0.97 -26.01 6.69
CA GLY A 764 0.49 -26.39 8.03
C GLY A 764 1.50 -26.22 9.19
N ALA A 765 2.74 -25.81 8.92
CA ALA A 765 3.78 -25.59 9.94
C ALA A 765 4.17 -24.10 10.11
N TRP A 766 3.33 -23.18 9.63
CA TRP A 766 3.56 -21.74 9.69
C TRP A 766 3.73 -21.24 11.13
N GLN A 767 4.89 -20.63 11.41
CA GLN A 767 5.21 -20.08 12.72
C GLN A 767 6.27 -19.00 12.63
N ARG A 768 6.31 -18.10 13.62
CA ARG A 768 7.37 -17.11 13.77
C ARG A 768 7.49 -16.64 15.21
N THR A 769 8.71 -16.54 15.70
CA THR A 769 9.02 -15.93 17.01
C THR A 769 8.83 -14.41 16.94
N LEU A 770 8.17 -13.83 17.94
CA LEU A 770 8.13 -12.37 18.09
C LEU A 770 9.57 -11.85 18.27
N PHE A 771 9.90 -10.75 17.62
CA PHE A 771 11.12 -10.01 17.94
C PHE A 771 10.71 -8.70 18.56
N ASN A 772 11.02 -8.50 19.85
CA ASN A 772 10.66 -7.30 20.60
C ASN A 772 9.17 -6.96 20.41
N GLY A 773 8.32 -7.95 20.69
CA GLY A 773 6.87 -7.84 20.72
C GLY A 773 6.15 -8.02 19.37
N LYS A 774 6.85 -8.16 18.24
CA LYS A 774 6.22 -8.14 16.90
C LYS A 774 6.69 -9.24 15.96
N CYS A 775 5.76 -9.77 15.16
CA CYS A 775 6.05 -10.51 13.92
C CYS A 775 4.97 -10.21 12.86
N GLN A 776 5.17 -10.68 11.64
CA GLN A 776 4.33 -10.38 10.48
C GLN A 776 4.06 -11.65 9.66
N VAL A 777 2.86 -11.72 9.10
CA VAL A 777 2.41 -12.75 8.17
C VAL A 777 1.89 -12.08 6.89
N ILE A 778 2.26 -12.63 5.74
CA ILE A 778 1.72 -12.22 4.43
C ILE A 778 0.76 -13.29 3.95
N LEU A 779 -0.50 -12.91 3.75
CA LEU A 779 -1.56 -13.77 3.27
C LEU A 779 -1.95 -13.38 1.85
N GLN A 780 -1.99 -14.37 0.94
CA GLN A 780 -2.42 -14.20 -0.45
C GLN A 780 -3.77 -14.86 -0.68
N ALA A 781 -4.63 -14.21 -1.46
CA ALA A 781 -5.91 -14.75 -1.91
C ALA A 781 -5.71 -15.99 -2.79
N GLY A 782 -6.64 -16.93 -2.70
CA GLY A 782 -6.87 -17.93 -3.73
C GLY A 782 -7.67 -17.35 -4.91
N THR A 783 -8.44 -18.21 -5.56
CA THR A 783 -9.20 -17.89 -6.79
C THR A 783 -10.70 -18.05 -6.65
N GLU A 784 -11.14 -18.62 -5.54
CA GLU A 784 -12.53 -18.83 -5.18
C GLU A 784 -12.98 -17.75 -4.18
N PRO A 785 -14.06 -17.01 -4.49
CA PRO A 785 -14.68 -16.12 -3.52
C PRO A 785 -15.15 -16.90 -2.29
N GLY A 786 -14.97 -16.32 -1.10
CA GLY A 786 -15.30 -16.98 0.16
C GLY A 786 -14.71 -16.27 1.37
N MET A 787 -14.87 -16.88 2.53
CA MET A 787 -14.27 -16.40 3.77
C MET A 787 -12.98 -17.17 4.04
N ILE A 788 -11.92 -16.44 4.35
CA ILE A 788 -10.64 -16.96 4.79
C ILE A 788 -10.52 -16.66 6.28
N LYS A 789 -10.39 -17.70 7.10
CA LYS A 789 -10.21 -17.56 8.55
C LYS A 789 -8.73 -17.66 8.88
N PHE A 790 -8.24 -16.70 9.65
CA PHE A 790 -6.86 -16.71 10.13
C PHE A 790 -6.84 -16.72 11.66
N GLU A 791 -6.00 -17.57 12.25
CA GLU A 791 -5.77 -17.62 13.68
C GLU A 791 -4.27 -17.66 14.01
N ALA A 792 -3.90 -16.95 15.08
CA ALA A 792 -2.57 -16.90 15.66
C ALA A 792 -2.61 -17.37 17.13
N ARG A 793 -1.78 -18.36 17.46
CA ARG A 793 -1.72 -18.99 18.78
C ARG A 793 -0.30 -18.98 19.34
N ALA A 794 -0.18 -18.65 20.62
CA ALA A 794 1.06 -18.79 21.37
C ALA A 794 0.79 -19.52 22.70
N THR A 795 1.73 -20.35 23.14
CA THR A 795 1.56 -21.15 24.36
C THR A 795 1.28 -20.27 25.57
N GLY A 796 0.15 -20.51 26.24
CA GLY A 796 -0.24 -19.80 27.47
C GLY A 796 -0.93 -18.45 27.25
N LEU A 797 -1.16 -18.02 26.01
CA LEU A 797 -1.86 -16.78 25.67
C LEU A 797 -3.25 -17.07 25.08
N TRP A 798 -4.20 -16.15 25.25
CA TRP A 798 -5.43 -16.16 24.45
C TRP A 798 -5.09 -15.96 22.97
N SER A 799 -5.75 -16.73 22.09
CA SER A 799 -5.52 -16.66 20.65
C SER A 799 -6.16 -15.42 20.05
N GLY A 800 -5.54 -14.92 18.98
CA GLY A 800 -6.08 -13.85 18.15
C GLY A 800 -6.46 -14.39 16.78
N GLY A 801 -7.47 -13.81 16.14
CA GLY A 801 -7.89 -14.22 14.80
C GLY A 801 -8.59 -13.09 14.05
N THR A 802 -8.72 -13.26 12.74
CA THR A 802 -9.45 -12.35 11.86
C THR A 802 -10.02 -13.10 10.66
N ASP A 803 -11.19 -12.66 10.20
CA ASP A 803 -11.82 -13.17 8.99
C ASP A 803 -11.57 -12.20 7.83
N ILE A 804 -11.19 -12.75 6.68
CA ILE A 804 -10.89 -12.02 5.45
C ILE A 804 -11.87 -12.48 4.37
N GLN A 805 -12.61 -11.54 3.79
CA GLN A 805 -13.54 -11.79 2.70
C GLN A 805 -12.82 -11.73 1.35
N ALA A 806 -12.70 -12.87 0.68
CA ALA A 806 -12.28 -12.95 -0.71
C ALA A 806 -13.48 -12.78 -1.65
N ILE A 807 -13.43 -11.81 -2.57
CA ILE A 807 -14.55 -11.47 -3.47
C ILE A 807 -14.17 -11.61 -4.95
N SER A 808 -15.18 -11.79 -5.81
CA SER A 808 -14.96 -11.92 -7.25
C SER A 808 -14.42 -10.62 -7.87
N PRO A 809 -13.29 -10.66 -8.59
CA PRO A 809 -12.80 -9.49 -9.34
C PRO A 809 -13.78 -9.01 -10.43
N GLU A 810 -14.53 -9.94 -11.04
CA GLU A 810 -15.51 -9.63 -12.09
C GLU A 810 -16.71 -8.84 -11.55
N GLU A 811 -17.19 -9.20 -10.36
CA GLU A 811 -18.27 -8.47 -9.66
C GLU A 811 -17.85 -7.04 -9.31
N VAL A 812 -16.58 -6.84 -8.94
CA VAL A 812 -16.04 -5.51 -8.66
C VAL A 812 -15.94 -4.67 -9.94
N ALA A 813 -15.44 -5.27 -11.02
CA ALA A 813 -15.22 -4.61 -12.30
C ALA A 813 -16.52 -4.27 -13.04
N THR A 814 -17.55 -5.10 -12.89
CA THR A 814 -18.86 -4.91 -13.53
C THR A 814 -19.75 -4.08 -12.62
N ILE A 815 -20.30 -2.99 -13.16
CA ILE A 815 -21.13 -2.05 -12.39
C ILE A 815 -22.50 -1.95 -13.05
N THR A 816 -23.51 -2.48 -12.38
CA THR A 816 -24.92 -2.32 -12.77
C THR A 816 -25.60 -1.37 -11.80
N ARG A 817 -26.23 -0.32 -12.33
CA ARG A 817 -27.01 0.62 -11.52
C ARG A 817 -28.50 0.38 -11.75
N ASN A 818 -29.26 0.42 -10.66
CA ASN A 818 -30.72 0.40 -10.67
C ASN A 818 -31.24 1.78 -10.28
N ASP A 819 -31.95 2.43 -11.20
CA ASP A 819 -32.43 3.81 -11.00
C ASP A 819 -33.74 3.88 -10.18
N LYS A 820 -34.33 2.75 -9.74
CA LYS A 820 -35.60 2.70 -8.98
C LYS A 820 -35.58 3.57 -7.71
N TYR A 821 -34.47 3.58 -6.98
CA TYR A 821 -34.28 4.35 -5.74
C TYR A 821 -33.28 5.51 -5.88
N LYS A 822 -33.09 5.99 -7.11
CA LYS A 822 -32.21 7.13 -7.36
C LYS A 822 -32.80 8.40 -6.76
N LEU A 823 -31.98 9.11 -5.99
CA LEU A 823 -32.37 10.38 -5.40
C LEU A 823 -32.55 11.47 -6.47
N THR A 824 -33.53 12.34 -6.28
CA THR A 824 -33.61 13.61 -7.02
C THR A 824 -32.45 14.54 -6.61
N ALA A 825 -32.15 15.55 -7.43
CA ALA A 825 -31.09 16.52 -7.12
C ALA A 825 -31.30 17.24 -5.77
N ALA A 826 -32.55 17.54 -5.40
CA ALA A 826 -32.89 18.15 -4.11
C ALA A 826 -32.63 17.22 -2.92
N GLN A 827 -32.94 15.93 -3.08
CA GLN A 827 -32.70 14.90 -2.06
C GLN A 827 -31.21 14.56 -1.92
N ALA A 828 -30.46 14.57 -3.02
CA ALA A 828 -29.02 14.30 -3.06
C ALA A 828 -28.15 15.52 -2.72
N MET A 829 -28.74 16.67 -2.41
CA MET A 829 -28.00 17.87 -2.03
C MET A 829 -27.28 17.61 -0.70
N LYS A 830 -25.97 17.91 -0.65
CA LYS A 830 -25.13 17.74 0.55
C LYS A 830 -25.72 18.52 1.73
N ARG A 831 -25.76 17.90 2.91
CA ARG A 831 -26.18 18.53 4.17
C ARG A 831 -24.98 19.00 4.98
N GLU A 832 -25.15 20.10 5.71
CA GLU A 832 -24.12 20.58 6.64
C GLU A 832 -24.10 19.71 7.89
N VAL A 833 -22.91 19.22 8.24
CA VAL A 833 -22.70 18.35 9.39
C VAL A 833 -22.15 19.16 10.55
N GLY A 834 -22.97 19.31 11.59
CA GLY A 834 -22.57 19.96 12.84
C GLY A 834 -21.64 19.07 13.67
N LYS A 835 -20.98 19.67 14.68
CA LYS A 835 -20.13 18.94 15.62
C LYS A 835 -20.95 17.97 16.48
N MET A 836 -20.41 16.77 16.70
CA MET A 836 -21.02 15.65 17.39
C MET A 836 -20.10 15.19 18.53
N LEU A 837 -20.61 15.27 19.75
CA LEU A 837 -20.12 14.51 20.90
C LEU A 837 -21.27 13.61 21.33
N GLY A 838 -21.26 12.39 20.81
CA GLY A 838 -22.36 11.44 20.94
C GLY A 838 -22.09 10.29 21.90
N ALA A 839 -23.15 9.64 22.33
CA ALA A 839 -23.10 8.38 23.06
C ALA A 839 -24.13 7.39 22.48
N ASP A 840 -23.71 6.14 22.25
CA ASP A 840 -24.65 5.05 22.00
C ASP A 840 -25.19 4.54 23.33
N ILE A 841 -26.46 4.81 23.62
CA ILE A 841 -27.12 4.42 24.86
C ILE A 841 -28.31 3.50 24.61
N SER A 842 -28.28 2.75 23.52
CA SER A 842 -29.36 1.86 23.11
C SER A 842 -29.70 0.82 24.19
N PHE A 843 -28.74 0.49 25.05
CA PHE A 843 -28.90 -0.40 26.20
C PHE A 843 -29.63 0.22 27.40
N LEU A 844 -29.86 1.54 27.45
CA LEU A 844 -30.43 2.22 28.61
C LEU A 844 -31.78 1.61 29.09
N PRO A 845 -32.78 1.34 28.21
CA PRO A 845 -34.03 0.73 28.65
C PRO A 845 -33.84 -0.63 29.33
N GLU A 846 -32.87 -1.42 28.89
CA GLU A 846 -32.56 -2.72 29.48
C GLU A 846 -31.95 -2.58 30.87
N LEU A 847 -31.03 -1.63 31.05
CA LEU A 847 -30.43 -1.33 32.35
C LEU A 847 -31.49 -0.86 33.36
N GLU A 848 -32.38 0.03 32.92
CA GLU A 848 -33.50 0.52 33.73
C GLU A 848 -34.47 -0.60 34.11
N ALA A 849 -34.79 -1.50 33.16
CA ALA A 849 -35.63 -2.66 33.42
C ALA A 849 -35.01 -3.65 34.43
N ARG A 850 -33.67 -3.69 34.51
CA ARG A 850 -32.92 -4.44 35.54
C ARG A 850 -32.83 -3.70 36.89
N GLY A 851 -33.45 -2.51 37.00
CA GLY A 851 -33.47 -1.71 38.22
C GLY A 851 -32.28 -0.78 38.41
N MET A 852 -31.42 -0.62 37.39
CA MET A 852 -30.30 0.31 37.45
C MET A 852 -30.82 1.76 37.53
N LYS A 853 -30.21 2.54 38.41
CA LYS A 853 -30.47 3.97 38.58
C LYS A 853 -29.16 4.71 38.45
N PHE A 854 -29.16 5.81 37.70
CA PHE A 854 -27.95 6.57 37.44
C PHE A 854 -27.86 7.77 38.36
N SER A 855 -26.67 8.04 38.88
CA SER A 855 -26.39 9.24 39.66
C SER A 855 -25.06 9.84 39.29
N ASP A 856 -24.99 11.17 39.29
CA ASP A 856 -23.77 11.94 39.19
C ASP A 856 -23.63 12.84 40.41
N GLN A 857 -22.42 12.91 40.97
CA GLN A 857 -22.14 13.66 42.21
C GLN A 857 -23.11 13.35 43.37
N GLY A 858 -23.57 12.11 43.46
CA GLY A 858 -24.53 11.65 44.49
C GLY A 858 -25.99 12.04 44.22
N VAL A 859 -26.31 12.67 43.10
CA VAL A 859 -27.68 13.05 42.72
C VAL A 859 -28.20 12.10 41.63
N GLN A 860 -29.27 11.37 41.95
CA GLN A 860 -29.92 10.48 41.00
C GLN A 860 -30.66 11.28 39.91
N ARG A 861 -30.41 10.97 38.64
CA ARG A 861 -31.05 11.62 37.47
C ARG A 861 -31.22 10.62 36.33
N ASP A 862 -31.94 11.06 35.29
CA ASP A 862 -32.00 10.36 34.01
C ASP A 862 -30.61 10.34 33.35
N ALA A 863 -30.16 9.18 32.83
CA ALA A 863 -28.83 9.04 32.24
C ALA A 863 -28.59 9.99 31.05
N ILE A 864 -29.64 10.28 30.26
CA ILE A 864 -29.56 11.20 29.11
C ILE A 864 -29.31 12.63 29.60
N GLN A 865 -29.95 13.02 30.71
CA GLN A 865 -29.71 14.34 31.32
C GLN A 865 -28.29 14.45 31.89
N ILE A 866 -27.79 13.39 32.55
CA ILE A 866 -26.41 13.35 33.01
C ILE A 866 -25.45 13.53 31.83
N LEU A 867 -25.62 12.77 30.74
CA LEU A 867 -24.77 12.93 29.55
C LEU A 867 -24.89 14.35 28.95
N LYS A 868 -26.09 14.92 28.87
CA LYS A 868 -26.30 16.28 28.38
C LYS A 868 -25.52 17.32 29.19
N GLU A 869 -25.53 17.18 30.52
CA GLU A 869 -24.82 18.07 31.45
C GLU A 869 -23.30 17.99 31.27
N HIS A 870 -22.79 16.81 30.93
CA HIS A 870 -21.38 16.56 30.56
C HIS A 870 -21.08 16.86 29.09
N GLY A 871 -21.96 17.64 28.43
CA GLY A 871 -21.69 18.25 27.13
C GLY A 871 -21.96 17.36 25.91
N PHE A 872 -22.53 16.17 26.10
CA PHE A 872 -22.99 15.35 24.98
C PHE A 872 -24.17 16.06 24.26
N ASN A 873 -24.16 16.00 22.93
CA ASN A 873 -25.16 16.69 22.10
C ASN A 873 -25.86 15.78 21.09
N TYR A 874 -25.43 14.52 20.99
CA TYR A 874 -26.10 13.47 20.22
C TYR A 874 -26.31 12.22 21.07
N VAL A 875 -27.39 11.51 20.81
CA VAL A 875 -27.55 10.10 21.20
C VAL A 875 -27.70 9.28 19.93
N ARG A 876 -26.94 8.18 19.88
CA ARG A 876 -27.12 7.13 18.90
C ARG A 876 -28.07 6.06 19.46
N LEU A 877 -29.07 5.68 18.67
CA LEU A 877 -29.98 4.58 18.98
C LEU A 877 -29.94 3.54 17.85
N ARG A 878 -29.74 2.30 18.23
CA ARG A 878 -29.84 1.13 17.36
C ARG A 878 -31.29 0.72 17.21
N LEU A 879 -31.67 0.30 16.01
CA LEU A 879 -32.99 -0.24 15.72
C LEU A 879 -32.87 -1.62 15.06
N PHE A 880 -33.33 -2.63 15.79
CA PHE A 880 -33.54 -3.99 15.27
C PHE A 880 -34.94 -4.13 14.67
N HIS A 881 -35.11 -5.09 13.76
CA HIS A 881 -36.39 -5.34 13.09
C HIS A 881 -37.41 -6.01 14.03
N ASN A 882 -37.06 -7.15 14.63
CA ASN A 882 -37.87 -7.82 15.64
C ASN A 882 -37.00 -8.39 16.78
N PRO A 883 -36.48 -7.54 17.68
CA PRO A 883 -35.64 -8.00 18.78
C PRO A 883 -36.41 -8.81 19.82
N ALA A 884 -37.75 -8.75 19.85
CA ALA A 884 -38.59 -9.50 20.78
C ALA A 884 -38.75 -10.98 20.42
N ALA A 885 -38.38 -11.40 19.21
CA ALA A 885 -38.44 -12.79 18.78
C ALA A 885 -37.57 -13.69 19.68
N ASP A 886 -37.86 -15.00 19.70
CA ASP A 886 -37.09 -15.97 20.51
C ASP A 886 -35.60 -15.98 20.20
N SER A 887 -35.23 -15.75 18.93
CA SER A 887 -33.84 -15.58 18.47
C SER A 887 -33.42 -14.11 18.32
N GLY A 888 -34.27 -13.19 18.75
CA GLY A 888 -34.05 -11.75 18.65
C GLY A 888 -33.10 -11.26 19.74
N TYR A 889 -32.63 -10.02 19.59
CA TYR A 889 -31.66 -9.41 20.52
C TYR A 889 -32.15 -9.36 21.98
N SER A 890 -33.47 -9.23 22.19
CA SER A 890 -34.08 -9.11 23.50
C SER A 890 -35.37 -9.94 23.60
N PRO A 891 -35.26 -11.29 23.69
CA PRO A 891 -36.40 -12.18 23.60
C PRO A 891 -37.51 -11.86 24.62
N GLY A 892 -38.75 -11.71 24.13
CA GLY A 892 -39.93 -11.40 24.94
C GLY A 892 -39.97 -10.01 25.57
N LYS A 893 -38.95 -9.16 25.37
CA LYS A 893 -38.86 -7.81 25.94
C LYS A 893 -38.85 -6.72 24.87
N GLY A 894 -38.19 -6.96 23.74
CA GLY A 894 -38.20 -6.04 22.60
C GLY A 894 -37.34 -4.80 22.74
N PHE A 895 -36.33 -4.77 23.61
CA PHE A 895 -35.42 -3.62 23.67
C PHE A 895 -34.78 -3.35 22.29
N CYS A 896 -34.63 -2.07 21.94
CA CYS A 896 -34.19 -1.59 20.61
C CYS A 896 -35.17 -1.90 19.44
N ASP A 897 -36.46 -2.14 19.71
CA ASP A 897 -37.52 -2.10 18.68
C ASP A 897 -37.98 -0.66 18.39
N LEU A 898 -38.95 -0.50 17.47
CA LEU A 898 -39.49 0.81 17.11
C LEU A 898 -40.17 1.52 18.29
N GLU A 899 -40.89 0.80 19.14
CA GLU A 899 -41.62 1.40 20.27
C GLU A 899 -40.67 1.93 21.34
N HIS A 900 -39.63 1.16 21.71
CA HIS A 900 -38.58 1.61 22.61
C HIS A 900 -37.76 2.76 21.99
N THR A 901 -37.46 2.70 20.70
CA THR A 901 -36.78 3.79 19.98
C THR A 901 -37.60 5.07 19.99
N LYS A 902 -38.92 5.02 19.79
CA LYS A 902 -39.82 6.18 19.91
C LYS A 902 -39.80 6.77 21.33
N GLN A 903 -39.86 5.92 22.35
CA GLN A 903 -39.78 6.37 23.75
C GLN A 903 -38.45 7.06 24.05
N MET A 904 -37.33 6.47 23.60
CA MET A 904 -36.00 7.03 23.75
C MET A 904 -35.83 8.33 22.94
N ALA A 905 -36.33 8.39 21.71
CA ALA A 905 -36.28 9.58 20.86
C ALA A 905 -36.97 10.78 21.53
N LYS A 906 -38.13 10.57 22.17
CA LYS A 906 -38.78 11.61 23.00
C LYS A 906 -37.88 12.09 24.13
N ARG A 907 -37.25 11.17 24.88
CA ARG A 907 -36.35 11.52 25.99
C ARG A 907 -35.13 12.32 25.49
N VAL A 908 -34.52 11.87 24.39
CA VAL A 908 -33.37 12.53 23.74
C VAL A 908 -33.72 13.95 23.30
N LYS A 909 -34.84 14.13 22.59
CA LYS A 909 -35.27 15.45 22.11
C LYS A 909 -35.71 16.35 23.27
N ALA A 910 -36.36 15.81 24.30
CA ALA A 910 -36.72 16.56 25.51
C ALA A 910 -35.49 17.05 26.29
N ALA A 911 -34.37 16.32 26.25
CA ALA A 911 -33.08 16.75 26.78
C ALA A 911 -32.35 17.79 25.89
N GLY A 912 -32.93 18.18 24.75
CA GLY A 912 -32.31 19.11 23.81
C GLY A 912 -31.08 18.53 23.11
N MET A 913 -31.07 17.22 22.87
CA MET A 913 -30.02 16.55 22.10
C MET A 913 -30.55 16.10 20.74
N LYS A 914 -29.60 15.87 19.82
CA LYS A 914 -29.86 15.32 18.50
C LYS A 914 -29.88 13.80 18.52
N LEU A 915 -30.56 13.21 17.55
CA LEU A 915 -30.73 11.77 17.40
C LEU A 915 -30.00 11.29 16.15
N LEU A 916 -29.05 10.36 16.33
CA LEU A 916 -28.50 9.51 15.29
C LEU A 916 -29.24 8.17 15.36
N LEU A 917 -29.96 7.80 14.31
CA LEU A 917 -30.66 6.52 14.24
C LEU A 917 -29.88 5.54 13.36
N ASP A 918 -29.60 4.36 13.90
CA ASP A 918 -28.93 3.29 13.18
C ASP A 918 -29.86 2.12 12.88
N PHE A 919 -30.11 1.90 11.60
CA PHE A 919 -30.89 0.75 11.13
C PHE A 919 -29.98 -0.48 11.01
N HIS A 920 -30.06 -1.39 11.97
CA HIS A 920 -29.29 -2.65 11.90
C HIS A 920 -29.81 -3.61 10.83
N TYR A 921 -31.08 -3.47 10.42
CA TYR A 921 -31.73 -4.39 9.48
C TYR A 921 -31.54 -5.87 9.85
N SER A 922 -31.63 -6.19 11.14
CA SER A 922 -31.48 -7.54 11.68
C SER A 922 -32.38 -7.69 12.92
N ASP A 923 -32.75 -8.92 13.25
CA ASP A 923 -33.44 -9.23 14.51
C ASP A 923 -32.45 -9.33 15.70
N TYR A 924 -31.17 -9.56 15.40
CA TYR A 924 -30.07 -9.72 16.37
C TYR A 924 -28.87 -8.84 16.01
N TRP A 925 -27.81 -8.90 16.81
CA TRP A 925 -26.56 -8.17 16.61
C TRP A 925 -26.03 -8.22 15.17
N ALA A 926 -25.64 -7.05 14.65
CA ALA A 926 -25.05 -6.89 13.34
C ALA A 926 -23.69 -6.19 13.45
N ASP A 927 -22.63 -6.81 12.92
CA ASP A 927 -21.25 -6.32 12.89
C ASP A 927 -20.54 -6.89 11.63
N PRO A 928 -19.30 -6.50 11.30
CA PRO A 928 -18.62 -6.97 10.09
C PRO A 928 -18.51 -8.50 9.95
N GLY A 929 -18.64 -9.27 11.04
CA GLY A 929 -18.64 -10.74 11.03
C GLY A 929 -20.03 -11.38 10.89
N LYS A 930 -21.12 -10.63 11.11
CA LYS A 930 -22.50 -11.14 11.03
C LYS A 930 -23.50 -10.04 10.67
N GLN A 931 -24.14 -10.15 9.50
CA GLN A 931 -25.12 -9.17 9.00
C GLN A 931 -26.41 -9.86 8.51
N TYR A 932 -26.90 -10.85 9.24
CA TYR A 932 -28.00 -11.71 8.78
C TYR A 932 -29.34 -10.99 8.64
N LYS A 933 -30.14 -11.39 7.63
CA LYS A 933 -31.51 -10.89 7.45
C LYS A 933 -32.42 -11.21 8.65
N PRO A 934 -33.39 -10.33 8.97
CA PRO A 934 -34.49 -10.65 9.86
C PRO A 934 -35.22 -11.91 9.40
N VAL A 935 -35.77 -12.69 10.35
CA VAL A 935 -36.51 -13.93 10.07
C VAL A 935 -37.65 -13.67 9.08
N ALA A 936 -38.37 -12.55 9.25
CA ALA A 936 -39.46 -12.15 8.37
C ALA A 936 -39.03 -11.92 6.90
N TRP A 937 -37.74 -11.63 6.67
CA TRP A 937 -37.21 -11.27 5.35
C TRP A 937 -36.42 -12.39 4.68
N LYS A 938 -36.20 -13.52 5.38
CA LYS A 938 -35.34 -14.63 4.88
C LYS A 938 -35.81 -15.20 3.55
N SER A 939 -37.13 -15.31 3.35
CA SER A 939 -37.74 -15.90 2.15
C SER A 939 -38.08 -14.88 1.04
N LEU A 940 -37.77 -13.60 1.23
CA LEU A 940 -38.05 -12.58 0.21
C LEU A 940 -37.11 -12.74 -0.99
N SER A 941 -37.67 -12.55 -2.20
CA SER A 941 -36.85 -12.31 -3.39
C SER A 941 -36.08 -11.00 -3.22
N PHE A 942 -35.00 -10.80 -3.97
CA PHE A 942 -34.21 -9.56 -3.87
C PHE A 942 -35.05 -8.30 -4.16
N GLU A 943 -35.96 -8.34 -5.14
CA GLU A 943 -36.87 -7.21 -5.44
C GLU A 943 -37.83 -6.91 -4.29
N ASN A 944 -38.37 -7.95 -3.64
CA ASN A 944 -39.23 -7.78 -2.48
C ASN A 944 -38.43 -7.32 -1.26
N LEU A 945 -37.18 -7.78 -1.10
CA LEU A 945 -36.28 -7.32 -0.05
C LEU A 945 -35.96 -5.83 -0.21
N LEU A 946 -35.67 -5.35 -1.44
CA LEU A 946 -35.48 -3.94 -1.72
C LEU A 946 -36.71 -3.10 -1.36
N SER A 947 -37.89 -3.56 -1.78
CA SER A 947 -39.15 -2.91 -1.42
C SER A 947 -39.37 -2.89 0.10
N GLU A 948 -39.08 -3.98 0.79
CA GLU A 948 -39.26 -4.08 2.24
C GLU A 948 -38.28 -3.20 3.01
N VAL A 949 -37.01 -3.12 2.59
CA VAL A 949 -36.04 -2.16 3.16
C VAL A 949 -36.54 -0.73 2.99
N TYR A 950 -37.06 -0.37 1.82
CA TYR A 950 -37.61 0.96 1.60
C TYR A 950 -38.84 1.23 2.48
N GLU A 951 -39.83 0.35 2.48
CA GLU A 951 -41.08 0.56 3.21
C GLU A 951 -40.89 0.50 4.73
N TYR A 952 -40.08 -0.42 5.25
CA TYR A 952 -39.73 -0.50 6.67
C TYR A 952 -39.08 0.80 7.15
N THR A 953 -38.04 1.25 6.44
CA THR A 953 -37.28 2.46 6.80
C THR A 953 -38.16 3.70 6.69
N LYS A 954 -38.99 3.78 5.64
CA LYS A 954 -39.94 4.88 5.48
C LYS A 954 -40.97 4.92 6.60
N ARG A 955 -41.53 3.77 7.00
CA ARG A 955 -42.49 3.67 8.11
C ARG A 955 -41.87 4.16 9.42
N VAL A 956 -40.69 3.65 9.77
CA VAL A 956 -39.97 4.08 10.99
C VAL A 956 -39.73 5.58 11.00
N MET A 957 -39.20 6.12 9.90
CA MET A 957 -38.93 7.56 9.79
C MET A 957 -40.20 8.39 9.85
N GLN A 958 -41.30 7.93 9.24
CA GLN A 958 -42.60 8.60 9.28
C GLN A 958 -43.18 8.61 10.70
N GLU A 959 -43.12 7.50 11.43
CA GLU A 959 -43.60 7.45 12.82
C GLU A 959 -42.81 8.37 13.76
N LEU A 960 -41.48 8.46 13.59
CA LEU A 960 -40.66 9.42 14.34
C LEU A 960 -40.99 10.86 13.95
N LYS A 961 -41.28 11.13 12.67
CA LYS A 961 -41.67 12.46 12.20
C LYS A 961 -43.04 12.88 12.73
N ASP A 962 -44.02 11.98 12.68
CA ASP A 962 -45.36 12.22 13.21
C ASP A 962 -45.34 12.45 14.72
N GLN A 963 -44.38 11.84 15.41
CA GLN A 963 -44.11 12.06 16.83
C GLN A 963 -43.38 13.39 17.14
N GLY A 964 -42.86 14.09 16.13
CA GLY A 964 -42.06 15.30 16.31
C GLY A 964 -40.61 15.05 16.75
N THR A 965 -40.12 13.82 16.57
CA THR A 965 -38.80 13.35 17.02
C THR A 965 -37.96 12.79 15.86
N THR A 966 -38.12 13.32 14.64
CA THR A 966 -37.34 12.90 13.46
C THR A 966 -35.86 12.84 13.78
N ALA A 967 -35.19 11.77 13.33
CA ALA A 967 -33.74 11.64 13.46
C ALA A 967 -33.01 12.77 12.72
N ASP A 968 -31.94 13.31 13.31
CA ASP A 968 -31.11 14.35 12.69
C ASP A 968 -30.11 13.75 11.70
N MET A 969 -29.70 12.51 11.97
CA MET A 969 -28.76 11.75 11.16
C MET A 969 -29.16 10.27 11.15
N VAL A 970 -28.92 9.57 10.04
CA VAL A 970 -29.27 8.16 9.87
C VAL A 970 -28.10 7.36 9.30
N GLN A 971 -27.90 6.16 9.85
CA GLN A 971 -27.06 5.09 9.29
C GLN A 971 -27.97 4.02 8.67
N VAL A 972 -27.63 3.61 7.44
CA VAL A 972 -28.30 2.51 6.72
C VAL A 972 -27.41 1.28 6.84
N GLY A 973 -27.54 0.60 7.99
CA GLY A 973 -26.67 -0.49 8.41
C GLY A 973 -25.56 -0.04 9.35
N ASN A 974 -25.14 -0.97 10.20
CA ASN A 974 -24.04 -0.82 11.15
C ASN A 974 -22.76 -1.42 10.56
N GLU A 975 -21.66 -0.67 10.51
CA GLU A 975 -20.32 -1.17 10.11
C GLU A 975 -20.33 -2.00 8.80
N ILE A 976 -20.78 -1.38 7.71
CA ILE A 976 -21.26 -2.11 6.53
C ILE A 976 -20.16 -2.49 5.53
N ASN A 977 -18.88 -2.43 5.89
CA ASN A 977 -17.78 -2.72 4.95
C ASN A 977 -17.79 -4.17 4.43
N HIS A 978 -18.42 -5.12 5.16
CA HIS A 978 -18.72 -6.47 4.65
C HIS A 978 -20.18 -6.68 4.21
N GLY A 979 -20.98 -5.61 4.22
CA GLY A 979 -22.35 -5.57 3.72
C GLY A 979 -23.44 -5.52 4.79
N ILE A 980 -24.68 -5.74 4.36
CA ILE A 980 -25.90 -5.84 5.18
C ILE A 980 -26.78 -6.98 4.66
N LEU A 981 -27.75 -7.46 5.44
CA LEU A 981 -28.81 -8.35 4.94
C LEU A 981 -28.29 -9.55 4.12
N TRP A 982 -27.37 -10.32 4.70
CA TRP A 982 -26.74 -11.46 4.03
C TRP A 982 -27.71 -12.60 3.69
N PRO A 983 -27.50 -13.31 2.56
CA PRO A 983 -26.34 -13.18 1.66
C PRO A 983 -26.45 -12.07 0.61
N GLU A 984 -27.65 -11.57 0.27
CA GLU A 984 -27.83 -10.72 -0.91
C GLU A 984 -27.09 -9.38 -0.83
N GLY A 985 -26.99 -8.79 0.35
CA GLY A 985 -26.22 -7.55 0.56
C GLY A 985 -24.81 -7.76 1.09
N ASN A 986 -24.22 -8.95 0.96
CA ASN A 986 -22.80 -9.14 1.27
C ASN A 986 -21.91 -8.36 0.29
N VAL A 987 -20.71 -7.96 0.70
CA VAL A 987 -19.73 -7.24 -0.14
C VAL A 987 -19.32 -8.03 -1.39
N SER A 988 -19.49 -9.35 -1.40
CA SER A 988 -19.36 -10.22 -2.59
C SER A 988 -20.41 -9.95 -3.67
N HIS A 989 -21.41 -9.10 -3.39
CA HIS A 989 -22.48 -8.69 -4.31
C HIS A 989 -22.66 -7.17 -4.28
N PHE A 990 -21.60 -6.43 -4.63
CA PHE A 990 -21.57 -4.97 -4.50
C PHE A 990 -22.74 -4.25 -5.17
N ASP A 991 -23.21 -4.71 -6.33
CA ASP A 991 -24.37 -4.12 -7.01
C ASP A 991 -25.65 -4.23 -6.17
N LYS A 992 -25.86 -5.39 -5.53
CA LYS A 992 -27.02 -5.63 -4.67
C LYS A 992 -26.92 -4.90 -3.34
N LEU A 993 -25.73 -4.92 -2.72
CA LEU A 993 -25.44 -4.15 -1.52
C LEU A 993 -25.73 -2.65 -1.74
N ALA A 994 -25.18 -2.06 -2.81
CA ALA A 994 -25.42 -0.65 -3.12
C ALA A 994 -26.91 -0.35 -3.37
N GLN A 995 -27.66 -1.27 -3.98
CA GLN A 995 -29.11 -1.12 -4.16
C GLN A 995 -29.88 -1.14 -2.84
N LEU A 996 -29.52 -2.00 -1.88
CA LEU A 996 -30.12 -2.03 -0.55
C LEU A 996 -29.83 -0.73 0.22
N VAL A 997 -28.58 -0.24 0.17
CA VAL A 997 -28.20 1.03 0.79
C VAL A 997 -28.95 2.21 0.15
N ASN A 998 -29.10 2.20 -1.18
CA ASN A 998 -29.88 3.21 -1.91
C ASN A 998 -31.37 3.16 -1.54
N ALA A 999 -31.96 1.97 -1.38
CA ALA A 999 -33.35 1.82 -0.97
C ALA A 999 -33.59 2.44 0.42
N GLY A 1000 -32.75 2.12 1.40
CA GLY A 1000 -32.82 2.71 2.75
C GLY A 1000 -32.59 4.23 2.73
N THR A 1001 -31.62 4.70 1.95
CA THR A 1001 -31.32 6.13 1.81
C THR A 1001 -32.47 6.90 1.16
N ALA A 1002 -33.07 6.35 0.10
CA ALA A 1002 -34.22 6.93 -0.58
C ALA A 1002 -35.45 6.98 0.33
N ALA A 1003 -35.66 5.95 1.17
CA ALA A 1003 -36.73 5.94 2.16
C ALA A 1003 -36.60 7.10 3.15
N VAL A 1004 -35.42 7.28 3.75
CA VAL A 1004 -35.12 8.40 4.66
C VAL A 1004 -35.37 9.74 3.97
N LYS A 1005 -34.75 9.97 2.80
CA LYS A 1005 -34.86 11.24 2.06
C LYS A 1005 -36.26 11.48 1.47
N SER A 1006 -37.13 10.47 1.40
CA SER A 1006 -38.54 10.63 1.00
C SER A 1006 -39.40 11.18 2.13
N VAL A 1007 -39.07 10.85 3.38
CA VAL A 1007 -39.78 11.35 4.58
C VAL A 1007 -39.27 12.73 4.95
N ASP A 1008 -37.96 12.92 5.01
CA ASP A 1008 -37.35 14.21 5.30
C ASP A 1008 -36.02 14.37 4.55
N PRO A 1009 -35.96 15.19 3.50
CA PRO A 1009 -34.74 15.40 2.74
C PRO A 1009 -33.65 16.12 3.54
N ALA A 1010 -33.94 16.72 4.70
CA ALA A 1010 -32.97 17.43 5.54
C ALA A 1010 -32.10 16.50 6.40
N VAL A 1011 -32.51 15.24 6.59
CA VAL A 1011 -31.77 14.25 7.40
C VAL A 1011 -30.38 14.01 6.81
N ILE A 1012 -29.35 14.01 7.66
CA ILE A 1012 -27.97 13.74 7.27
C ILE A 1012 -27.80 12.22 7.09
N MET A 1013 -27.23 11.80 5.96
CA MET A 1013 -26.91 10.38 5.73
C MET A 1013 -25.45 10.10 6.08
N MET A 1014 -25.23 9.15 6.99
CA MET A 1014 -23.90 8.65 7.31
C MET A 1014 -23.64 7.32 6.62
N LEU A 1015 -22.51 7.20 5.93
CA LEU A 1015 -21.97 5.92 5.51
C LEU A 1015 -21.05 5.40 6.62
N HIS A 1016 -21.45 4.34 7.31
CA HIS A 1016 -20.73 3.82 8.47
C HIS A 1016 -19.94 2.56 8.13
N VAL A 1017 -18.62 2.63 8.29
CA VAL A 1017 -17.67 1.55 8.01
C VAL A 1017 -16.81 1.26 9.25
N ALA A 1018 -16.34 0.03 9.39
CA ALA A 1018 -15.38 -0.34 10.44
C ALA A 1018 -13.92 -0.17 9.99
N LEU A 1019 -12.99 -0.55 10.88
CA LEU A 1019 -11.55 -0.60 10.60
C LEU A 1019 -10.93 0.78 10.36
N GLY A 1020 -11.23 1.74 11.24
CA GLY A 1020 -10.85 3.15 11.08
C GLY A 1020 -9.35 3.47 10.95
N GLY A 1021 -8.42 2.55 11.18
CA GLY A 1021 -7.00 2.73 10.82
C GLY A 1021 -6.57 2.06 9.51
N GLN A 1022 -7.40 1.19 8.94
CA GLN A 1022 -7.14 0.47 7.69
C GLN A 1022 -7.64 1.27 6.48
N ASN A 1023 -6.90 2.31 6.09
CA ASN A 1023 -7.29 3.19 4.98
C ASN A 1023 -7.59 2.47 3.67
N ASP A 1024 -6.85 1.41 3.33
CA ASP A 1024 -7.09 0.63 2.11
C ASP A 1024 -8.50 0.01 2.09
N GLU A 1025 -8.97 -0.49 3.24
CA GLU A 1025 -10.31 -1.07 3.39
C GLU A 1025 -11.39 0.01 3.18
N SER A 1026 -11.28 1.14 3.89
CA SER A 1026 -12.23 2.25 3.77
C SER A 1026 -12.28 2.80 2.33
N VAL A 1027 -11.12 3.01 1.71
CA VAL A 1027 -11.03 3.53 0.33
C VAL A 1027 -11.62 2.54 -0.67
N PHE A 1028 -11.29 1.25 -0.56
CA PHE A 1028 -11.82 0.21 -1.45
C PHE A 1028 -13.34 0.15 -1.39
N PHE A 1029 -13.91 0.14 -0.19
CA PHE A 1029 -15.36 0.08 0.01
C PHE A 1029 -16.06 1.36 -0.51
N ILE A 1030 -15.58 2.54 -0.12
CA ILE A 1030 -16.21 3.83 -0.47
C ILE A 1030 -16.14 4.08 -1.98
N ASP A 1031 -15.00 3.75 -2.63
CA ASP A 1031 -14.88 3.85 -4.09
C ASP A 1031 -15.94 2.99 -4.80
N ASN A 1032 -16.16 1.75 -4.32
CA ASN A 1032 -17.18 0.86 -4.88
C ASN A 1032 -18.61 1.34 -4.65
N MET A 1033 -18.89 1.93 -3.49
CA MET A 1033 -20.20 2.52 -3.16
C MET A 1033 -20.49 3.75 -4.05
N LEU A 1034 -19.54 4.67 -4.18
CA LEU A 1034 -19.67 5.85 -5.03
C LEU A 1034 -19.82 5.49 -6.51
N ALA A 1035 -19.06 4.50 -6.98
CA ALA A 1035 -19.15 4.01 -8.36
C ALA A 1035 -20.54 3.40 -8.67
N ARG A 1036 -21.28 2.93 -7.65
CA ARG A 1036 -22.65 2.41 -7.75
C ARG A 1036 -23.74 3.42 -7.38
N GLY A 1037 -23.35 4.69 -7.17
CA GLY A 1037 -24.28 5.80 -6.97
C GLY A 1037 -24.83 5.95 -5.55
N VAL A 1038 -24.21 5.30 -4.56
CA VAL A 1038 -24.59 5.46 -3.15
C VAL A 1038 -24.36 6.90 -2.70
N HIS A 1039 -25.38 7.48 -2.09
CA HIS A 1039 -25.35 8.84 -1.56
C HIS A 1039 -25.14 8.86 -0.04
N PHE A 1040 -24.21 9.69 0.41
CA PHE A 1040 -23.98 9.98 1.82
C PHE A 1040 -23.43 11.41 2.00
N ASP A 1041 -23.71 11.99 3.16
CA ASP A 1041 -23.31 13.36 3.54
C ASP A 1041 -22.00 13.35 4.35
N VAL A 1042 -21.82 12.35 5.21
CA VAL A 1042 -20.68 12.18 6.14
C VAL A 1042 -20.19 10.74 6.15
N ILE A 1043 -18.89 10.53 6.38
CA ILE A 1043 -18.29 9.21 6.60
C ILE A 1043 -18.20 8.96 8.11
N GLY A 1044 -18.73 7.82 8.57
CA GLY A 1044 -18.60 7.34 9.94
C GLY A 1044 -17.62 6.17 9.98
N GLU A 1045 -16.61 6.25 10.86
CA GLU A 1045 -15.60 5.20 11.06
C GLU A 1045 -15.74 4.60 12.47
N SER A 1046 -15.70 3.27 12.59
CA SER A 1046 -15.47 2.60 13.87
C SER A 1046 -13.99 2.38 14.12
N TYR A 1047 -13.51 2.74 15.30
CA TYR A 1047 -12.11 2.60 15.67
C TYR A 1047 -11.94 2.00 17.06
N TYR A 1048 -11.40 0.79 17.09
CA TYR A 1048 -11.01 0.10 18.31
C TYR A 1048 -9.48 -0.09 18.30
N PRO A 1049 -8.70 0.65 19.13
CA PRO A 1049 -7.23 0.67 19.08
C PRO A 1049 -6.56 -0.70 19.19
N LYS A 1050 -7.26 -1.69 19.76
CA LYS A 1050 -6.77 -3.06 19.88
C LYS A 1050 -6.68 -3.79 18.53
N TRP A 1051 -7.57 -3.50 17.58
CA TRP A 1051 -7.68 -4.27 16.33
C TRP A 1051 -7.56 -3.40 15.07
N HIS A 1052 -7.90 -2.12 15.15
CA HIS A 1052 -8.05 -1.24 13.98
C HIS A 1052 -6.78 -0.42 13.70
N GLY A 1053 -5.61 -0.95 14.05
CA GLY A 1053 -4.34 -0.25 13.91
C GLY A 1053 -4.11 0.86 14.96
N THR A 1054 -3.03 1.61 14.77
CA THR A 1054 -2.57 2.64 15.69
C THR A 1054 -3.36 3.95 15.58
N LEU A 1055 -3.17 4.86 16.53
CA LEU A 1055 -3.77 6.21 16.46
C LEU A 1055 -3.26 7.01 15.27
N GLU A 1056 -2.02 6.78 14.84
CA GLU A 1056 -1.45 7.37 13.63
C GLU A 1056 -2.19 6.88 12.39
N ASP A 1057 -2.51 5.58 12.34
CA ASP A 1057 -3.28 4.99 11.25
C ASP A 1057 -4.68 5.59 11.15
N LEU A 1058 -5.36 5.78 12.29
CA LEU A 1058 -6.64 6.50 12.35
C LEU A 1058 -6.52 7.94 11.82
N ALA A 1059 -5.53 8.69 12.31
CA ALA A 1059 -5.33 10.08 11.90
C ALA A 1059 -5.06 10.18 10.39
N TYR A 1060 -4.24 9.28 9.85
CA TYR A 1060 -3.99 9.16 8.41
C TYR A 1060 -5.28 8.88 7.65
N ASN A 1061 -6.04 7.86 8.06
CA ASN A 1061 -7.27 7.45 7.39
C ASN A 1061 -8.28 8.60 7.33
N LEU A 1062 -8.60 9.23 8.46
CA LEU A 1062 -9.57 10.33 8.50
C LEU A 1062 -9.17 11.52 7.62
N ASN A 1063 -7.88 11.88 7.59
CA ASN A 1063 -7.39 12.96 6.74
C ASN A 1063 -7.42 12.58 5.25
N ASP A 1064 -7.06 11.34 4.89
CA ASP A 1064 -7.14 10.88 3.50
C ASP A 1064 -8.60 10.83 3.03
N LEU A 1065 -9.50 10.15 3.75
CA LEU A 1065 -10.91 10.02 3.37
C LEU A 1065 -11.58 11.38 3.19
N SER A 1066 -11.35 12.29 4.13
CA SER A 1066 -11.95 13.62 4.10
C SER A 1066 -11.49 14.46 2.90
N ARG A 1067 -10.18 14.41 2.57
CA ARG A 1067 -9.59 15.08 1.41
C ARG A 1067 -9.99 14.41 0.09
N ARG A 1068 -9.95 13.08 0.04
CA ARG A 1068 -10.18 12.25 -1.15
C ARG A 1068 -11.61 12.38 -1.66
N TYR A 1069 -12.60 12.34 -0.75
CA TYR A 1069 -14.01 12.30 -1.10
C TYR A 1069 -14.74 13.63 -0.96
N ASP A 1070 -14.06 14.66 -0.45
CA ASP A 1070 -14.67 15.95 -0.14
C ASP A 1070 -15.81 15.87 0.90
N LYS A 1071 -15.60 15.04 1.93
CA LYS A 1071 -16.60 14.72 2.95
C LYS A 1071 -16.12 15.04 4.35
N ASP A 1072 -17.07 15.32 5.21
CA ASP A 1072 -16.85 15.37 6.65
C ASP A 1072 -16.71 13.94 7.20
N VAL A 1073 -16.01 13.79 8.32
CA VAL A 1073 -15.73 12.50 8.96
C VAL A 1073 -16.06 12.53 10.45
N ILE A 1074 -16.55 11.41 10.98
CA ILE A 1074 -16.88 11.20 12.40
C ILE A 1074 -16.35 9.82 12.81
N VAL A 1075 -15.75 9.70 13.99
CA VAL A 1075 -15.50 8.39 14.60
C VAL A 1075 -16.75 7.98 15.36
N VAL A 1076 -17.63 7.24 14.70
CA VAL A 1076 -19.00 6.99 15.19
C VAL A 1076 -19.08 5.77 16.12
N GLU A 1077 -18.00 5.00 16.25
CA GLU A 1077 -17.84 4.06 17.35
C GLU A 1077 -16.38 3.99 17.79
N TYR A 1078 -16.16 4.05 19.10
CA TYR A 1078 -14.87 3.80 19.75
C TYR A 1078 -15.14 3.55 21.23
N SER A 1079 -14.12 3.09 21.96
CA SER A 1079 -14.27 2.81 23.38
C SER A 1079 -13.10 3.23 24.25
N GLN A 1080 -11.89 3.01 23.79
CA GLN A 1080 -10.64 3.25 24.52
C GLN A 1080 -9.96 4.53 24.03
N ARG A 1081 -8.95 4.99 24.78
CA ARG A 1081 -8.11 6.16 24.41
C ARG A 1081 -8.94 7.42 24.10
N LYS A 1082 -9.95 7.67 24.94
CA LYS A 1082 -11.01 8.67 24.71
C LYS A 1082 -10.49 10.05 24.31
N GLU A 1083 -9.52 10.60 25.03
CA GLU A 1083 -8.94 11.91 24.72
C GLU A 1083 -8.27 11.94 23.34
N ALA A 1084 -7.46 10.93 23.04
CA ALA A 1084 -6.71 10.86 21.78
C ALA A 1084 -7.63 10.67 20.56
N VAL A 1085 -8.62 9.77 20.66
CA VAL A 1085 -9.59 9.54 19.58
C VAL A 1085 -10.42 10.80 19.31
N ASN A 1086 -10.93 11.47 20.36
CA ASN A 1086 -11.65 12.74 20.19
C ASN A 1086 -10.77 13.81 19.55
N LYS A 1087 -9.53 13.97 20.02
CA LYS A 1087 -8.58 14.93 19.44
C LYS A 1087 -8.40 14.67 17.94
N ILE A 1088 -8.11 13.43 17.54
CA ILE A 1088 -7.91 13.07 16.14
C ILE A 1088 -9.18 13.33 15.31
N ALA A 1089 -10.35 12.92 15.82
CA ALA A 1089 -11.61 13.04 15.10
C ALA A 1089 -12.11 14.48 14.95
N PHE A 1090 -11.79 15.39 15.88
CA PHE A 1090 -12.14 16.81 15.77
C PHE A 1090 -11.08 17.66 15.05
N GLU A 1091 -9.80 17.26 15.06
CA GLU A 1091 -8.68 18.04 14.50
C GLU A 1091 -8.29 17.61 13.08
N VAL A 1092 -9.13 16.84 12.37
CA VAL A 1092 -8.94 16.53 10.93
C VAL A 1092 -8.80 17.83 10.12
N LYS A 1093 -7.82 17.85 9.21
CA LYS A 1093 -7.43 19.05 8.45
C LYS A 1093 -8.62 19.66 7.70
N GLY A 1094 -8.64 20.99 7.60
CA GLY A 1094 -9.71 21.73 6.94
C GLY A 1094 -11.03 21.81 7.72
N GLY A 1095 -11.05 21.45 9.01
CA GLY A 1095 -12.23 21.54 9.86
C GLY A 1095 -13.33 20.52 9.54
N ARG A 1096 -12.92 19.41 8.90
CA ARG A 1096 -13.82 18.35 8.41
C ARG A 1096 -14.06 17.22 9.40
N GLY A 1097 -13.31 17.23 10.50
CA GLY A 1097 -13.52 16.35 11.64
C GLY A 1097 -14.70 16.84 12.46
N LYS A 1098 -15.81 16.10 12.45
CA LYS A 1098 -17.06 16.54 13.10
C LYS A 1098 -17.28 15.89 14.46
N GLY A 1099 -16.41 15.00 14.90
CA GLY A 1099 -16.37 14.53 16.29
C GLY A 1099 -16.53 13.03 16.42
N THR A 1100 -17.12 12.59 17.53
CA THR A 1100 -17.14 11.18 17.92
C THR A 1100 -18.47 10.73 18.53
N CYS A 1101 -18.69 9.41 18.56
CA CYS A 1101 -19.75 8.79 19.35
C CYS A 1101 -19.15 7.63 20.15
N ILE A 1102 -19.18 7.73 21.49
CA ILE A 1102 -18.64 6.70 22.36
C ILE A 1102 -19.61 5.51 22.38
N TRP A 1103 -19.04 4.31 22.23
CA TRP A 1103 -19.78 3.07 22.23
C TRP A 1103 -20.14 2.63 23.65
N GLU A 1104 -21.43 2.43 23.91
CA GLU A 1104 -22.02 1.86 25.13
C GLU A 1104 -21.39 2.32 26.47
N PRO A 1105 -21.33 3.63 26.73
CA PRO A 1105 -20.65 4.13 27.91
C PRO A 1105 -21.36 3.80 29.23
N LEU A 1106 -22.59 3.28 29.20
CA LEU A 1106 -23.40 3.03 30.40
C LEU A 1106 -23.09 1.69 31.09
N SER A 1107 -22.62 0.67 30.37
CA SER A 1107 -22.63 -0.70 30.89
C SER A 1107 -21.47 -1.59 30.49
N THR A 1108 -20.73 -1.27 29.43
CA THR A 1108 -19.69 -2.18 28.90
C THR A 1108 -18.33 -1.51 28.80
N TRP A 1109 -17.30 -2.34 28.84
CA TRP A 1109 -15.89 -1.96 28.64
C TRP A 1109 -15.47 -0.82 29.59
N GLU A 1110 -14.94 0.30 29.08
CA GLU A 1110 -14.57 1.48 29.88
C GLU A 1110 -15.79 2.38 30.19
N LYS A 1111 -16.73 1.85 30.98
CA LYS A 1111 -18.01 2.47 31.36
C LYS A 1111 -17.86 3.73 32.22
N PHE A 1112 -18.74 4.72 32.02
CA PHE A 1112 -18.84 5.95 32.82
C PHE A 1112 -19.48 5.73 34.18
N PHE A 1113 -20.23 4.64 34.35
CA PHE A 1113 -20.97 4.35 35.57
C PHE A 1113 -20.48 3.03 36.18
N ASP A 1114 -20.32 2.99 37.50
CA ASP A 1114 -20.00 1.76 38.22
C ASP A 1114 -21.17 0.76 38.19
N GLU A 1115 -21.02 -0.41 38.79
CA GLU A 1115 -22.08 -1.43 38.84
C GLU A 1115 -23.34 -0.98 39.61
N LYS A 1116 -23.23 0.06 40.43
CA LYS A 1116 -24.34 0.65 41.19
C LYS A 1116 -24.98 1.84 40.46
N GLY A 1117 -24.46 2.23 39.29
CA GLY A 1117 -24.93 3.36 38.50
C GLY A 1117 -24.38 4.72 38.94
N ASN A 1118 -23.29 4.76 39.72
CA ASN A 1118 -22.61 6.02 40.07
C ASN A 1118 -21.62 6.42 38.98
N ALA A 1119 -21.67 7.67 38.53
CA ALA A 1119 -20.70 8.22 37.60
C ALA A 1119 -19.27 8.16 38.17
N ASN A 1120 -18.30 7.85 37.32
CA ASN A 1120 -16.88 7.82 37.65
C ASN A 1120 -16.11 8.92 36.91
N SER A 1121 -14.80 8.99 37.14
CA SER A 1121 -13.93 10.04 36.60
C SER A 1121 -13.84 10.07 35.07
N LEU A 1122 -14.19 8.98 34.37
CA LEU A 1122 -14.19 8.95 32.90
C LEU A 1122 -15.24 9.87 32.30
N LEU A 1123 -16.36 10.11 33.00
CA LEU A 1123 -17.39 11.01 32.54
C LEU A 1123 -16.90 12.47 32.54
N GLY A 1124 -16.19 12.89 33.60
CA GLY A 1124 -15.62 14.24 33.71
C GLY A 1124 -14.55 14.58 32.66
N LEU A 1125 -14.00 13.59 31.95
CA LEU A 1125 -13.15 13.86 30.77
C LEU A 1125 -13.94 14.55 29.65
N TYR A 1126 -15.25 14.31 29.56
CA TYR A 1126 -16.10 14.87 28.52
C TYR A 1126 -16.49 16.32 28.78
N ASP A 1127 -16.45 16.80 30.02
CA ASP A 1127 -16.54 18.24 30.32
C ASP A 1127 -15.41 19.01 29.61
N VAL A 1128 -14.18 18.48 29.68
CA VAL A 1128 -13.00 19.07 29.05
C VAL A 1128 -13.09 18.99 27.53
N ILE A 1129 -13.46 17.83 26.99
CA ILE A 1129 -13.61 17.61 25.54
C ILE A 1129 -14.72 18.52 24.98
N SER A 1130 -15.87 18.59 25.64
CA SER A 1130 -17.00 19.43 25.25
C SER A 1130 -16.66 20.90 25.33
N GLY A 1131 -16.03 21.35 26.43
CA GLY A 1131 -15.50 22.71 26.56
C GLY A 1131 -14.57 23.10 25.41
N LYS A 1132 -13.68 22.19 25.01
CA LYS A 1132 -12.72 22.42 23.92
C LYS A 1132 -13.36 22.42 22.53
N TYR A 1133 -14.26 21.49 22.23
CA TYR A 1133 -14.71 21.27 20.85
C TYR A 1133 -16.16 21.67 20.58
N ILE A 1134 -17.06 21.57 21.55
CA ILE A 1134 -18.50 21.86 21.39
C ILE A 1134 -18.82 23.29 21.82
N ASN A 1135 -18.37 23.71 23.00
CA ASN A 1135 -18.77 24.94 23.67
C ASN A 1135 -17.87 26.16 23.39
N GLN A 1136 -17.04 26.14 22.33
CA GLN A 1136 -16.20 27.30 22.00
C GLN A 1136 -17.07 28.54 21.72
N VAL A 1137 -17.18 29.41 22.73
CA VAL A 1137 -17.52 30.81 22.54
C VAL A 1137 -16.33 31.43 21.83
N ILE A 1138 -16.49 31.74 20.54
CA ILE A 1138 -15.51 32.53 19.80
C ILE A 1138 -15.30 33.82 20.60
N PRO A 1139 -14.09 34.13 21.13
CA PRO A 1139 -13.83 35.46 21.63
C PRO A 1139 -14.05 36.43 20.47
N LYS A 1140 -15.02 37.33 20.61
CA LYS A 1140 -15.29 38.38 19.62
C LYS A 1140 -14.09 39.29 19.42
#